data_AF-A0A1M7L7Y1-F1
#
_entry.id   AF-A0A1M7L7Y1-F1
#
_cell.length_a   1.000
_cell.length_b   1.000
_cell.length_c   1.000
_cell.angle_alpha   90.00
_cell.angle_beta   90.00
_cell.angle_gamma   90.00
#
_symmetry.space_group_name_H-M   'P 1'
#
loop_
_entity.id
_entity.type
_entity.pdbx_description
1 polymer ?
#
loop_
_entity_poly.entity_id
_entity_poly.type
_entity_poly.pdbx_seq_one_letter_code
_entity_poly.pdbx_strand_id
1 'polypeptide(L)'
;MSHSVYLSNTISPSGKDRNDIMMMEWGYEMPLLLQPLLISGGFIENDILYYDAKSGIENLKRFYNFLDATKSLINNKSIFTACKNKLFKYLDGLEHAYFSMNARDVFNMDDTPHDEQAAIWLADIAYNNAMITSAMDNNNISLLSYNKLKHVSMAFYSFAELLNYVDYYYGWGHINEESGKEEIYYENGLWGLKSSEGEILLNPQFDDFYEFSDQDIAVVMKAQKYGYVHRSGEIIVLPEWDEAYDFDYSYLAIVQRNGLLGLIDPSGKVVVEPTYENLNKVGYNGHYIAQKNGRWGILAEDGKVMVDFKYEKIELLHDDVFMLLKDGFYSLTEDGEQFDLIVRKAPHQGFAWAIKGEGVYLIDKYGISRANKDLVQQDAESDGYSFYYDEVVRDRLLAYAKTPDEETVTDVYTPVEELYNIGVDAYNRQDYQSAVYHYTLAAEKGYGYAMNNLAHIYYMINGYVDNDNAFYWYEKGAAARNTNALNGLSLCYQNGIGTIPDIEKAINLLQQAAEDGLAAAHNNLGFLLIDTDPEQALYHYHQAEELGEPDYGCLGYLYEENGDFEIALRYYRKDESEIGAFNQGIFHQRGLGTAKDLKAAIGYFKTAIDGGYDRGHIELARIYLFEEGFIDKDQAKAHIAAAEKAGLEIPGELLM
;
A
#
# COMPACT_ATOMS: atom_id res chain seq x y z
N MET A 1 -14.24 19.22 15.71
CA MET A 1 -13.96 20.38 14.84
C MET A 1 -12.95 19.91 13.82
N SER A 2 -13.16 20.16 12.54
CA SER A 2 -12.18 19.81 11.50
C SER A 2 -10.92 20.63 11.72
N HIS A 3 -9.78 19.96 11.88
CA HIS A 3 -8.48 20.62 11.96
C HIS A 3 -7.92 20.66 10.55
N SER A 4 -8.07 21.80 9.87
CA SER A 4 -7.71 21.96 8.47
C SER A 4 -6.64 23.03 8.27
N VAL A 5 -5.88 22.87 7.20
CA VAL A 5 -4.97 23.86 6.63
C VAL A 5 -5.54 24.31 5.29
N TYR A 6 -5.48 25.61 5.06
CA TYR A 6 -6.02 26.26 3.87
C TYR A 6 -4.92 26.94 3.07
N LEU A 7 -4.91 26.72 1.75
CA LEU A 7 -4.07 27.48 0.82
C LEU A 7 -4.95 28.33 -0.10
N SER A 8 -4.62 29.62 -0.20
CA SER A 8 -5.35 30.57 -1.05
C SER A 8 -4.40 31.44 -1.87
N ASN A 9 -4.84 31.84 -3.07
CA ASN A 9 -4.18 32.89 -3.85
C ASN A 9 -4.71 34.25 -3.38
N THR A 10 -3.82 35.14 -2.92
CA THR A 10 -4.19 36.40 -2.26
C THR A 10 -3.38 37.59 -2.76
N ILE A 11 -3.99 38.78 -2.69
CA ILE A 11 -3.45 40.04 -3.20
C ILE A 11 -2.30 40.55 -2.33
N SER A 12 -2.43 40.47 -0.99
CA SER A 12 -1.47 41.09 -0.07
C SER A 12 -1.32 40.34 1.26
N PRO A 13 -0.07 40.17 1.75
CA PRO A 13 0.22 39.64 3.09
C PRO A 13 -0.33 40.51 4.24
N SER A 14 -0.39 41.83 4.02
CA SER A 14 -0.73 42.83 5.04
C SER A 14 -2.22 42.95 5.42
N GLY A 15 -3.09 42.10 4.82
CA GLY A 15 -4.48 41.94 5.24
C GLY A 15 -5.44 43.13 5.01
N LYS A 16 -5.03 44.18 4.30
CA LYS A 16 -5.90 45.36 4.07
C LYS A 16 -6.93 45.22 2.94
N ASP A 17 -6.75 44.28 2.01
CA ASP A 17 -7.65 43.99 0.88
C ASP A 17 -7.62 42.48 0.57
N ARG A 18 -8.24 41.64 1.41
CA ARG A 18 -8.29 40.18 1.17
C ARG A 18 -9.44 39.82 0.21
N ASN A 19 -9.08 39.55 -1.04
CA ASN A 19 -9.91 38.78 -1.96
C ASN A 19 -9.20 37.43 -2.17
N ASP A 20 -9.41 36.51 -1.23
CA ASP A 20 -8.68 35.24 -1.20
C ASP A 20 -9.43 34.23 -2.10
N ILE A 21 -8.74 33.71 -3.10
CA ILE A 21 -9.24 32.60 -3.92
C ILE A 21 -8.79 31.32 -3.23
N MET A 22 -9.72 30.61 -2.58
CA MET A 22 -9.41 29.32 -1.95
C MET A 22 -8.97 28.32 -3.03
N MET A 23 -7.83 27.68 -2.83
CA MET A 23 -7.27 26.71 -3.77
C MET A 23 -7.32 25.29 -3.23
N MET A 24 -7.09 25.10 -1.93
CA MET A 24 -6.89 23.78 -1.33
C MET A 24 -7.30 23.79 0.14
N GLU A 25 -7.81 22.64 0.61
CA GLU A 25 -8.04 22.33 2.02
C GLU A 25 -7.51 20.93 2.32
N TRP A 26 -6.76 20.76 3.40
CA TRP A 26 -6.27 19.45 3.86
C TRP A 26 -6.12 19.41 5.38
N GLY A 27 -5.89 18.23 5.95
CA GLY A 27 -5.67 18.05 7.39
C GLY A 27 -4.21 18.31 7.82
N TYR A 28 -3.64 17.39 8.60
CA TYR A 28 -2.26 17.52 9.12
C TYR A 28 -1.17 17.23 8.08
N GLU A 29 -1.47 16.42 7.07
CA GLU A 29 -0.49 15.89 6.12
C GLU A 29 -0.35 16.80 4.91
N MET A 30 0.87 17.27 4.64
CA MET A 30 1.11 18.20 3.55
C MET A 30 0.95 17.49 2.19
N PRO A 31 0.19 18.06 1.23
CA PRO A 31 0.09 17.52 -0.12
C PRO A 31 1.42 17.70 -0.87
N LEU A 32 2.34 16.75 -0.68
CA LEU A 32 3.71 16.80 -1.16
C LEU A 32 3.84 17.04 -2.67
N LEU A 33 2.87 16.58 -3.47
CA LEU A 33 2.85 16.80 -4.93
C LEU A 33 2.71 18.28 -5.29
N LEU A 34 2.11 19.09 -4.42
CA LEU A 34 1.89 20.53 -4.60
C LEU A 34 2.77 21.40 -3.69
N GLN A 35 3.46 20.81 -2.70
CA GLN A 35 4.40 21.52 -1.83
C GLN A 35 5.45 22.38 -2.57
N PRO A 36 5.93 22.03 -3.78
CA PRO A 36 6.85 22.89 -4.53
C PRO A 36 6.29 24.28 -4.91
N LEU A 37 4.99 24.55 -4.70
CA LEU A 37 4.41 25.90 -4.75
C LEU A 37 4.95 26.82 -3.63
N LEU A 38 5.36 26.25 -2.48
CA LEU A 38 5.73 26.96 -1.26
C LEU A 38 7.25 27.09 -1.12
N ILE A 39 7.90 27.72 -2.11
CA ILE A 39 9.37 27.72 -2.24
C ILE A 39 10.12 28.48 -1.13
N SER A 40 11.45 28.31 -1.09
CA SER A 40 12.34 29.05 -0.21
C SER A 40 12.17 30.57 -0.35
N GLY A 41 12.13 31.28 0.77
CA GLY A 41 11.90 32.74 0.83
C GLY A 41 10.52 33.13 1.38
N GLY A 42 9.70 32.16 1.79
CA GLY A 42 8.47 32.43 2.53
C GLY A 42 8.71 33.10 3.89
N PHE A 43 7.70 33.79 4.39
CA PHE A 43 7.75 34.52 5.66
C PHE A 43 6.41 34.43 6.39
N ILE A 44 6.42 34.79 7.68
CA ILE A 44 5.24 34.75 8.55
C ILE A 44 4.75 36.16 8.83
N GLU A 45 3.44 36.37 8.71
CA GLU A 45 2.75 37.58 9.16
C GLU A 45 1.42 37.18 9.82
N ASN A 46 1.22 37.54 11.09
CA ASN A 46 0.04 37.16 11.89
C ASN A 46 -0.23 35.63 11.90
N ASP A 47 0.82 34.84 12.13
CA ASP A 47 0.78 33.36 12.20
C ASP A 47 0.39 32.67 10.88
N ILE A 48 0.35 33.41 9.76
CA ILE A 48 0.07 32.90 8.41
C ILE A 48 1.37 32.92 7.60
N LEU A 49 1.60 31.85 6.83
CA LEU A 49 2.78 31.72 5.98
C LEU A 49 2.46 32.26 4.58
N TYR A 50 3.36 33.07 4.04
CA TYR A 50 3.22 33.70 2.74
C TYR A 50 4.35 33.33 1.80
N TYR A 51 4.01 33.07 0.54
CA TYR A 51 4.94 32.70 -0.54
C TYR A 51 4.63 33.47 -1.82
N ASP A 52 5.63 33.73 -2.65
CA ASP A 52 5.44 34.36 -3.97
C ASP A 52 4.76 33.36 -4.93
N ALA A 53 3.59 33.74 -5.45
CA ALA A 53 2.78 32.82 -6.24
C ALA A 53 3.44 32.46 -7.57
N LYS A 54 3.99 33.47 -8.27
CA LYS A 54 4.59 33.27 -9.59
C LYS A 54 5.79 32.32 -9.53
N SER A 55 6.72 32.57 -8.61
CA SER A 55 7.92 31.75 -8.44
C SER A 55 7.56 30.32 -8.00
N GLY A 56 6.54 30.18 -7.15
CA GLY A 56 5.99 28.90 -6.74
C GLY A 56 5.43 28.08 -7.91
N ILE A 57 4.63 28.70 -8.78
CA ILE A 57 4.06 28.05 -9.98
C ILE A 57 5.17 27.63 -10.94
N GLU A 58 6.16 28.48 -11.18
CA GLU A 58 7.31 28.15 -12.04
C GLU A 58 8.12 26.97 -11.49
N ASN A 59 8.30 26.90 -10.17
CA ASN A 59 8.99 25.79 -9.52
C ASN A 59 8.18 24.48 -9.55
N LEU A 60 6.86 24.55 -9.38
CA LEU A 60 5.99 23.38 -9.53
C LEU A 60 6.03 22.84 -10.97
N LYS A 61 6.00 23.71 -11.98
CA LYS A 61 6.19 23.31 -13.39
C LYS A 61 7.52 22.61 -13.60
N ARG A 62 8.59 23.14 -13.01
CA ARG A 62 9.92 22.51 -13.02
C ARG A 62 9.89 21.11 -12.40
N PHE A 63 9.22 20.96 -11.26
CA PHE A 63 9.07 19.69 -10.56
C PHE A 63 8.33 18.64 -11.39
N TYR A 64 7.18 18.98 -11.96
CA TYR A 64 6.43 18.03 -12.80
C TYR A 64 7.18 17.68 -14.09
N ASN A 65 7.99 18.58 -14.64
CA ASN A 65 8.85 18.24 -15.78
C ASN A 65 9.96 17.25 -15.38
N PHE A 66 10.52 17.38 -14.18
CA PHE A 66 11.45 16.40 -13.60
C PHE A 66 10.79 15.03 -13.40
N LEU A 67 9.57 15.00 -12.84
CA LEU A 67 8.79 13.76 -12.71
C LEU A 67 8.48 13.13 -14.07
N ASP A 68 8.08 13.94 -15.06
CA ASP A 68 7.75 13.50 -16.42
C ASP A 68 8.97 12.88 -17.13
N ALA A 69 10.17 13.40 -16.87
CA ALA A 69 11.43 12.94 -17.45
C ALA A 69 12.02 11.69 -16.76
N THR A 70 11.54 11.35 -15.55
CA THR A 70 12.00 10.15 -14.82
C THR A 70 11.30 8.92 -15.40
N LYS A 71 12.07 8.00 -16.03
CA LYS A 71 11.53 6.74 -16.59
C LYS A 71 10.92 5.88 -15.48
N SER A 72 9.90 5.08 -15.83
CA SER A 72 9.23 4.09 -14.97
C SER A 72 8.60 4.57 -13.63
N LEU A 73 8.55 5.88 -13.36
CA LEU A 73 7.95 6.42 -12.13
C LEU A 73 6.42 6.60 -12.19
N ILE A 74 5.85 6.81 -13.38
CA ILE A 74 4.43 7.18 -13.56
C ILE A 74 3.68 6.01 -14.20
N ASN A 75 2.76 5.42 -13.43
CA ASN A 75 2.00 4.22 -13.82
C ASN A 75 1.06 4.50 -15.00
N ASN A 76 0.45 5.69 -15.05
CA ASN A 76 -0.44 6.08 -16.14
C ASN A 76 -0.06 7.43 -16.74
N LYS A 77 0.77 7.39 -17.79
CA LYS A 77 1.28 8.59 -18.47
C LYS A 77 0.20 9.46 -19.09
N SER A 78 -0.88 8.84 -19.58
CA SER A 78 -2.00 9.56 -20.21
C SER A 78 -2.76 10.38 -19.18
N ILE A 79 -3.15 9.77 -18.05
CA ILE A 79 -3.84 10.45 -16.94
C ILE A 79 -2.93 11.52 -16.33
N PHE A 80 -1.66 11.21 -16.09
CA PHE A 80 -0.68 12.19 -15.59
C PHE A 80 -0.62 13.42 -16.49
N THR A 81 -0.53 13.23 -17.81
CA THR A 81 -0.46 14.34 -18.77
C THR A 81 -1.73 15.18 -18.75
N ALA A 82 -2.91 14.54 -18.67
CA ALA A 82 -4.19 15.22 -18.57
C ALA A 82 -4.31 16.04 -17.28
N CYS A 83 -4.01 15.43 -16.12
CA CYS A 83 -4.03 16.09 -14.81
C CYS A 83 -3.03 17.24 -14.74
N LYS A 84 -1.79 17.04 -15.18
CA LYS A 84 -0.75 18.07 -15.27
C LYS A 84 -1.19 19.28 -16.09
N ASN A 85 -1.77 19.04 -17.27
CA ASN A 85 -2.27 20.11 -18.14
C ASN A 85 -3.44 20.87 -17.49
N LYS A 86 -4.35 20.15 -16.82
CA LYS A 86 -5.48 20.76 -16.11
C LYS A 86 -5.00 21.62 -14.94
N LEU A 87 -4.10 21.09 -14.11
CA LEU A 87 -3.46 21.79 -13.00
C LEU A 87 -2.78 23.08 -13.45
N PHE A 88 -1.96 23.03 -14.50
CA PHE A 88 -1.26 24.21 -14.96
C PHE A 88 -2.15 25.23 -15.66
N LYS A 89 -3.21 24.79 -16.34
CA LYS A 89 -4.23 25.72 -16.86
C LYS A 89 -4.92 26.48 -15.72
N TYR A 90 -5.27 25.80 -14.63
CA TYR A 90 -5.85 26.43 -13.45
C TYR A 90 -4.88 27.42 -12.81
N LEU A 91 -3.64 26.99 -12.53
CA LEU A 91 -2.63 27.83 -11.88
C LEU A 91 -2.25 29.05 -12.74
N ASP A 92 -2.19 28.92 -14.06
CA ASP A 92 -1.93 30.04 -14.98
C ASP A 92 -3.08 31.06 -15.05
N GLY A 93 -4.27 30.70 -14.56
CA GLY A 93 -5.43 31.58 -14.44
C GLY A 93 -5.49 32.37 -13.13
N LEU A 94 -4.59 32.13 -12.19
CA LEU A 94 -4.55 32.85 -10.91
C LEU A 94 -3.97 34.26 -11.08
N GLU A 95 -4.64 35.26 -10.49
CA GLU A 95 -4.32 36.67 -10.73
C GLU A 95 -3.55 37.35 -9.59
N HIS A 96 -3.44 36.71 -8.42
CA HIS A 96 -2.89 37.35 -7.22
C HIS A 96 -1.43 36.97 -6.95
N ALA A 97 -0.69 37.89 -6.31
CA ALA A 97 0.76 37.83 -6.22
C ALA A 97 1.29 36.84 -5.18
N TYR A 98 0.47 36.44 -4.20
CA TYR A 98 0.91 35.61 -3.09
C TYR A 98 0.06 34.35 -2.93
N PHE A 99 0.69 33.31 -2.39
CA PHE A 99 0.00 32.22 -1.72
C PHE A 99 0.01 32.48 -0.21
N SER A 100 -1.14 32.34 0.43
CA SER A 100 -1.29 32.38 1.88
C SER A 100 -1.70 31.02 2.40
N MET A 101 -0.92 30.47 3.33
CA MET A 101 -1.21 29.20 4.00
C MET A 101 -1.61 29.45 5.45
N ASN A 102 -2.86 29.15 5.78
CA ASN A 102 -3.42 29.31 7.12
C ASN A 102 -3.59 27.93 7.78
N ALA A 103 -2.82 27.67 8.84
CA ALA A 103 -2.82 26.41 9.59
C ALA A 103 -3.20 26.59 11.07
N ARG A 104 -3.85 27.70 11.44
CA ARG A 104 -4.15 28.03 12.85
C ARG A 104 -5.04 27.01 13.54
N ASP A 105 -5.93 26.34 12.81
CA ASP A 105 -6.79 25.29 13.38
C ASP A 105 -5.97 24.06 13.79
N VAL A 106 -4.89 23.77 13.05
CA VAL A 106 -3.92 22.72 13.35
C VAL A 106 -2.97 23.13 14.49
N PHE A 107 -2.67 24.42 14.66
CA PHE A 107 -1.76 24.93 15.70
C PHE A 107 -2.28 24.85 17.16
N ASN A 108 -3.33 24.08 17.46
CA ASN A 108 -3.97 24.06 18.79
C ASN A 108 -3.71 22.77 19.60
N MET A 109 -2.69 21.99 19.23
CA MET A 109 -2.50 20.63 19.74
C MET A 109 -1.48 20.51 20.89
N ASP A 110 -0.75 21.58 21.21
CA ASP A 110 0.20 21.64 22.32
C ASP A 110 0.21 23.05 22.96
N ASP A 111 0.92 23.20 24.08
CA ASP A 111 1.07 24.50 24.76
C ASP A 111 2.02 25.46 23.99
N THR A 112 2.47 25.10 22.78
CA THR A 112 3.40 25.90 21.97
C THR A 112 2.66 27.10 21.36
N PRO A 113 3.17 28.32 21.44
CA PRO A 113 2.57 29.50 20.80
C PRO A 113 2.40 29.34 19.27
N HIS A 114 1.34 29.93 18.70
CA HIS A 114 1.04 29.82 17.25
C HIS A 114 2.14 30.38 16.34
N ASP A 115 2.85 31.42 16.78
CA ASP A 115 3.96 32.01 16.06
C ASP A 115 5.19 31.07 16.02
N GLU A 116 5.45 30.35 17.11
CA GLU A 116 6.48 29.30 17.17
C GLU A 116 6.12 28.10 16.28
N GLN A 117 4.85 27.65 16.29
CA GLN A 117 4.39 26.57 15.41
C GLN A 117 4.43 26.96 13.93
N ALA A 118 4.04 28.19 13.59
CA ALA A 118 4.20 28.74 12.24
C ALA A 118 5.66 28.75 11.80
N ALA A 119 6.60 29.07 12.71
CA ALA A 119 8.04 29.05 12.44
C ALA A 119 8.56 27.62 12.18
N ILE A 120 8.08 26.63 12.93
CA ILE A 120 8.40 25.20 12.72
C ILE A 120 7.92 24.76 11.33
N TRP A 121 6.67 25.05 10.98
CA TRP A 121 6.12 24.69 9.67
C TRP A 121 6.87 25.36 8.52
N LEU A 122 7.24 26.63 8.66
CA LEU A 122 8.06 27.33 7.67
C LEU A 122 9.42 26.63 7.47
N ALA A 123 10.05 26.18 8.55
CA ALA A 123 11.32 25.45 8.52
C ALA A 123 11.18 24.05 7.91
N ASP A 124 10.14 23.30 8.27
CA ASP A 124 9.90 21.95 7.74
C ASP A 124 9.54 21.98 6.25
N ILE A 125 8.78 23.00 5.80
CA ILE A 125 8.52 23.21 4.39
C ILE A 125 9.82 23.52 3.63
N ALA A 126 10.67 24.38 4.19
CA ALA A 126 11.97 24.67 3.60
C ALA A 126 12.87 23.42 3.54
N TYR A 127 12.84 22.56 4.57
CA TYR A 127 13.57 21.31 4.61
C TYR A 127 13.14 20.34 3.51
N ASN A 128 11.82 20.08 3.38
CA ASN A 128 11.29 19.24 2.30
C ASN A 128 11.65 19.80 0.93
N ASN A 129 11.48 21.12 0.72
CA ASN A 129 11.80 21.76 -0.55
C ASN A 129 13.30 21.71 -0.88
N ALA A 130 14.19 21.71 0.11
CA ALA A 130 15.62 21.51 -0.13
C ALA A 130 15.90 20.10 -0.68
N MET A 131 15.24 19.07 -0.14
CA MET A 131 15.34 17.72 -0.67
C MET A 131 14.75 17.61 -2.08
N ILE A 132 13.56 18.19 -2.31
CA ILE A 132 12.90 18.19 -3.62
C ILE A 132 13.74 18.93 -4.67
N THR A 133 14.27 20.10 -4.31
CA THR A 133 15.19 20.86 -5.16
C THR A 133 16.44 20.07 -5.46
N SER A 134 17.02 19.40 -4.46
CA SER A 134 18.19 18.54 -4.67
C SER A 134 17.90 17.40 -5.65
N ALA A 135 16.73 16.75 -5.53
CA ALA A 135 16.29 15.72 -6.47
C ALA A 135 16.17 16.27 -7.90
N MET A 136 15.53 17.42 -8.07
CA MET A 136 15.40 18.10 -9.37
C MET A 136 16.75 18.54 -9.96
N ASP A 137 17.62 19.14 -9.15
CA ASP A 137 18.93 19.67 -9.58
C ASP A 137 19.87 18.55 -10.03
N ASN A 138 19.79 17.38 -9.36
CA ASN A 138 20.62 16.22 -9.68
C ASN A 138 19.93 15.22 -10.62
N ASN A 139 18.70 15.51 -11.05
CA ASN A 139 17.86 14.61 -11.83
C ASN A 139 17.82 13.18 -11.24
N ASN A 140 17.65 13.09 -9.92
CA ASN A 140 17.75 11.83 -9.17
C ASN A 140 16.57 11.68 -8.19
N ILE A 141 15.62 10.81 -8.52
CA ILE A 141 14.40 10.58 -7.74
C ILE A 141 14.66 9.89 -6.40
N SER A 142 15.73 9.12 -6.26
CA SER A 142 16.09 8.45 -4.99
C SER A 142 16.39 9.43 -3.85
N LEU A 143 16.68 10.71 -4.18
CA LEU A 143 16.85 11.77 -3.19
C LEU A 143 15.53 12.19 -2.52
N LEU A 144 14.38 11.82 -3.11
CA LEU A 144 13.05 11.95 -2.49
C LEU A 144 12.76 10.76 -1.56
N SER A 145 13.62 10.55 -0.57
CA SER A 145 13.43 9.55 0.49
C SER A 145 12.18 9.91 1.32
N TYR A 146 11.06 9.25 1.04
CA TYR A 146 9.74 9.56 1.60
C TYR A 146 9.76 9.63 3.14
N ASN A 147 10.36 8.63 3.78
CA ASN A 147 10.53 8.54 5.23
C ASN A 147 11.42 9.63 5.87
N LYS A 148 12.13 10.43 5.09
CA LYS A 148 12.96 11.55 5.59
C LYS A 148 12.25 12.89 5.48
N LEU A 149 11.19 12.99 4.68
CA LEU A 149 10.38 14.19 4.53
C LEU A 149 9.54 14.41 5.81
N LYS A 150 9.24 15.67 6.11
CA LYS A 150 8.41 16.09 7.23
C LYS A 150 6.95 16.18 6.81
N HIS A 151 6.03 15.92 7.75
CA HIS A 151 4.58 16.04 7.55
C HIS A 151 4.03 15.20 6.39
N VAL A 152 4.57 14.00 6.22
CA VAL A 152 4.15 13.03 5.21
C VAL A 152 3.15 12.02 5.77
N SER A 153 2.34 11.45 4.88
CA SER A 153 1.37 10.43 5.26
C SER A 153 2.04 9.14 5.69
N MET A 154 1.55 8.52 6.76
CA MET A 154 1.99 7.16 7.12
C MET A 154 1.37 6.08 6.22
N ALA A 155 0.42 6.46 5.35
CA ALA A 155 -0.24 5.55 4.43
C ALA A 155 0.66 5.10 3.27
N PHE A 156 1.75 5.82 3.00
CA PHE A 156 2.66 5.52 1.91
C PHE A 156 4.07 5.21 2.44
N TYR A 157 4.74 4.26 1.79
CA TYR A 157 6.09 3.81 2.14
C TYR A 157 7.14 4.38 1.18
N SER A 158 6.73 4.94 0.04
CA SER A 158 7.61 5.58 -0.95
C SER A 158 6.98 6.79 -1.64
N PHE A 159 7.82 7.63 -2.26
CA PHE A 159 7.34 8.77 -3.07
C PHE A 159 6.62 8.30 -4.35
N ALA A 160 7.03 7.17 -4.92
CA ALA A 160 6.39 6.59 -6.09
C ALA A 160 4.95 6.14 -5.80
N GLU A 161 4.72 5.56 -4.62
CA GLU A 161 3.39 5.16 -4.15
C GLU A 161 2.47 6.38 -3.99
N LEU A 162 2.95 7.42 -3.30
CA LEU A 162 2.24 8.71 -3.19
C LEU A 162 1.89 9.29 -4.58
N LEU A 163 2.86 9.32 -5.49
CA LEU A 163 2.69 9.92 -6.82
C LEU A 163 1.60 9.22 -7.63
N ASN A 164 1.50 7.90 -7.51
CA ASN A 164 0.58 7.07 -8.30
C ASN A 164 -0.72 6.74 -7.54
N TYR A 165 -0.92 7.28 -6.34
CA TYR A 165 -2.14 7.09 -5.60
C TYR A 165 -3.34 7.69 -6.36
N VAL A 166 -4.35 6.84 -6.62
CA VAL A 166 -5.41 7.12 -7.60
C VAL A 166 -6.23 8.36 -7.24
N ASP A 167 -6.54 8.56 -5.96
CA ASP A 167 -7.39 9.67 -5.51
C ASP A 167 -6.67 11.03 -5.56
N TYR A 168 -5.34 11.03 -5.65
CA TYR A 168 -4.58 12.27 -5.68
C TYR A 168 -4.55 12.88 -7.08
N TYR A 169 -4.90 12.11 -8.12
CA TYR A 169 -4.90 12.55 -9.52
C TYR A 169 -3.66 13.37 -9.89
N TYR A 170 -2.48 12.89 -9.46
CA TYR A 170 -1.19 13.58 -9.62
C TYR A 170 -1.21 15.03 -9.13
N GLY A 171 -1.78 15.26 -7.95
CA GLY A 171 -1.92 16.58 -7.31
C GLY A 171 -3.21 17.31 -7.66
N TRP A 172 -3.84 17.00 -8.80
CA TRP A 172 -5.09 17.67 -9.21
C TRP A 172 -6.24 17.43 -8.22
N GLY A 173 -6.30 16.26 -7.57
CA GLY A 173 -7.36 15.91 -6.63
C GLY A 173 -7.46 16.82 -5.39
N HIS A 174 -6.41 17.59 -5.11
CA HIS A 174 -6.38 18.53 -3.98
C HIS A 174 -6.80 19.96 -4.37
N ILE A 175 -6.95 20.25 -5.66
CA ILE A 175 -7.39 21.56 -6.13
C ILE A 175 -8.90 21.65 -5.97
N ASN A 176 -9.33 22.62 -5.17
CA ASN A 176 -10.73 23.01 -5.04
C ASN A 176 -11.13 23.88 -6.25
N GLU A 177 -11.55 23.22 -7.33
CA GLU A 177 -12.18 23.86 -8.49
C GLU A 177 -13.70 23.80 -8.29
N GLU A 178 -14.37 24.96 -8.17
CA GLU A 178 -15.81 25.01 -8.43
C GLU A 178 -16.01 24.79 -9.94
N SER A 179 -16.26 23.54 -10.33
CA SER A 179 -16.69 23.21 -11.68
C SER A 179 -18.01 23.93 -11.98
N GLY A 180 -18.19 24.41 -13.21
CA GLY A 180 -19.51 24.85 -13.67
C GLY A 180 -20.48 23.67 -13.60
N LYS A 181 -21.36 23.68 -12.60
CA LYS A 181 -22.37 22.63 -12.40
C LYS A 181 -23.59 22.90 -13.27
N GLU A 182 -24.29 21.84 -13.65
CA GLU A 182 -25.65 21.95 -14.20
C GLU A 182 -26.53 22.78 -13.25
N GLU A 183 -27.35 23.66 -13.81
CA GLU A 183 -28.22 24.53 -13.03
C GLU A 183 -29.57 23.84 -12.81
N ILE A 184 -29.81 23.37 -11.59
CA ILE A 184 -31.17 23.08 -11.11
C ILE A 184 -31.86 24.43 -10.93
N TYR A 185 -32.87 24.71 -11.75
CA TYR A 185 -33.46 26.04 -11.82
C TYR A 185 -34.96 26.02 -11.55
N TYR A 186 -35.46 27.11 -10.97
CA TYR A 186 -36.85 27.29 -10.60
C TYR A 186 -37.53 28.32 -11.52
N GLU A 187 -38.63 27.93 -12.16
CA GLU A 187 -39.39 28.81 -13.03
C GLU A 187 -40.89 28.47 -12.96
N ASN A 188 -41.75 29.51 -12.92
CA ASN A 188 -43.21 29.37 -12.90
C ASN A 188 -43.78 28.46 -11.80
N GLY A 189 -43.07 28.31 -10.69
CA GLY A 189 -43.54 27.50 -9.56
C GLY A 189 -42.96 26.09 -9.50
N LEU A 190 -42.13 25.69 -10.47
CA LEU A 190 -41.63 24.32 -10.62
C LEU A 190 -40.12 24.30 -10.88
N TRP A 191 -39.49 23.17 -10.60
CA TRP A 191 -38.06 22.92 -10.80
C TRP A 191 -37.77 22.15 -12.10
N GLY A 192 -36.67 22.50 -12.77
CA GLY A 192 -36.12 21.89 -13.98
C GLY A 192 -34.59 21.90 -13.99
N LEU A 193 -33.98 21.56 -15.12
CA LEU A 193 -32.52 21.38 -15.26
C LEU A 193 -31.96 22.03 -16.53
N LYS A 194 -30.79 22.69 -16.42
CA LYS A 194 -30.00 23.18 -17.55
C LYS A 194 -28.56 22.69 -17.53
N SER A 195 -27.91 22.63 -18.69
CA SER A 195 -26.48 22.36 -18.81
C SER A 195 -25.61 23.50 -18.28
N SER A 196 -24.31 23.26 -18.14
CA SER A 196 -23.30 24.27 -17.81
C SER A 196 -23.25 25.46 -18.80
N GLU A 197 -23.72 25.26 -20.03
CA GLU A 197 -23.81 26.29 -21.07
C GLU A 197 -25.18 26.99 -21.10
N GLY A 198 -26.09 26.61 -20.20
CA GLY A 198 -27.44 27.19 -20.08
C GLY A 198 -28.49 26.58 -21.01
N GLU A 199 -28.22 25.45 -21.66
CA GLU A 199 -29.21 24.73 -22.48
C GLU A 199 -30.24 24.03 -21.58
N ILE A 200 -31.53 24.11 -21.90
CA ILE A 200 -32.58 23.43 -21.11
C ILE A 200 -32.54 21.92 -21.38
N LEU A 201 -32.08 21.15 -20.39
CA LEU A 201 -32.04 19.69 -20.42
C LEU A 201 -33.39 19.09 -20.00
N LEU A 202 -34.06 19.72 -19.03
CA LEU A 202 -35.37 19.30 -18.54
C LEU A 202 -36.24 20.51 -18.21
N ASN A 203 -37.40 20.61 -18.86
CA ASN A 203 -38.35 21.68 -18.58
C ASN A 203 -38.89 21.59 -17.13
N PRO A 204 -39.21 22.74 -16.49
CA PRO A 204 -39.66 22.78 -15.11
C PRO A 204 -40.99 22.04 -14.95
N GLN A 205 -41.01 21.02 -14.10
CA GLN A 205 -42.19 20.16 -13.94
C GLN A 205 -42.34 19.47 -12.58
N PHE A 206 -41.37 19.64 -11.67
CA PHE A 206 -41.33 19.04 -10.35
C PHE A 206 -41.58 20.09 -9.26
N ASP A 207 -42.21 19.66 -8.17
CA ASP A 207 -42.44 20.50 -7.00
C ASP A 207 -41.15 20.69 -6.18
N ASP A 208 -40.24 19.72 -6.25
CA ASP A 208 -38.91 19.75 -5.63
C ASP A 208 -37.90 18.95 -6.46
N PHE A 209 -36.62 19.31 -6.38
CA PHE A 209 -35.53 18.73 -7.16
C PHE A 209 -34.25 18.75 -6.31
N TYR A 210 -33.79 17.58 -5.91
CA TYR A 210 -32.64 17.41 -5.01
C TYR A 210 -31.31 17.37 -5.79
N GLU A 211 -30.19 17.47 -5.09
CA GLU A 211 -28.87 17.41 -5.73
C GLU A 211 -28.60 16.04 -6.38
N PHE A 212 -27.70 16.01 -7.36
CA PHE A 212 -27.27 14.77 -8.00
C PHE A 212 -26.32 14.00 -7.10
N SER A 213 -26.52 12.69 -7.01
CA SER A 213 -25.55 11.78 -6.42
C SER A 213 -24.35 11.53 -7.35
N ASP A 214 -23.34 10.80 -6.86
CA ASP A 214 -22.16 10.38 -7.64
C ASP A 214 -22.49 9.50 -8.87
N GLN A 215 -23.71 8.97 -8.95
CA GLN A 215 -24.21 8.18 -10.08
C GLN A 215 -24.97 9.04 -11.10
N ASP A 216 -24.88 10.37 -10.99
CA ASP A 216 -25.54 11.34 -11.87
C ASP A 216 -27.07 11.26 -11.82
N ILE A 217 -27.64 10.87 -10.67
CA ILE A 217 -29.08 10.74 -10.47
C ILE A 217 -29.51 11.64 -9.31
N ALA A 218 -30.56 12.43 -9.53
CA ALA A 218 -31.22 13.25 -8.52
C ALA A 218 -32.60 12.68 -8.16
N VAL A 219 -32.97 12.80 -6.89
CA VAL A 219 -34.34 12.60 -6.43
C VAL A 219 -35.19 13.80 -6.88
N VAL A 220 -36.43 13.55 -7.31
CA VAL A 220 -37.39 14.61 -7.66
C VAL A 220 -38.75 14.33 -7.04
N MET A 221 -39.48 15.38 -6.67
CA MET A 221 -40.81 15.26 -6.07
C MET A 221 -41.89 15.87 -6.95
N LYS A 222 -43.04 15.19 -7.05
CA LYS A 222 -44.28 15.74 -7.61
C LYS A 222 -45.49 15.18 -6.91
N ALA A 223 -46.40 16.05 -6.49
CA ALA A 223 -47.64 15.69 -5.81
C ALA A 223 -47.43 14.74 -4.60
N GLN A 224 -46.42 15.05 -3.76
CA GLN A 224 -46.05 14.26 -2.57
C GLN A 224 -45.60 12.82 -2.89
N LYS A 225 -45.07 12.62 -4.10
CA LYS A 225 -44.45 11.37 -4.53
C LYS A 225 -43.06 11.65 -5.06
N TYR A 226 -42.19 10.67 -4.90
CA TYR A 226 -40.78 10.78 -5.29
C TYR A 226 -40.45 9.89 -6.48
N GLY A 227 -39.55 10.38 -7.32
CA GLY A 227 -39.01 9.72 -8.50
C GLY A 227 -37.55 10.10 -8.71
N TYR A 228 -36.98 9.75 -9.87
CA TYR A 228 -35.56 9.92 -10.15
C TYR A 228 -35.32 10.48 -11.55
N VAL A 229 -34.35 11.38 -11.66
CA VAL A 229 -33.92 12.03 -12.90
C VAL A 229 -32.41 11.91 -13.05
N HIS A 230 -31.93 11.53 -14.23
CA HIS A 230 -30.52 11.53 -14.57
C HIS A 230 -30.03 12.94 -14.95
N ARG A 231 -28.74 13.23 -14.79
CA ARG A 231 -28.10 14.53 -15.10
C ARG A 231 -28.26 14.98 -16.55
N SER A 232 -28.52 14.04 -17.47
CA SER A 232 -28.89 14.35 -18.86
C SER A 232 -30.28 14.99 -19.02
N GLY A 233 -31.10 15.00 -17.98
CA GLY A 233 -32.52 15.37 -18.03
C GLY A 233 -33.48 14.21 -18.28
N GLU A 234 -32.98 12.98 -18.39
CA GLU A 234 -33.82 11.78 -18.53
C GLU A 234 -34.57 11.47 -17.24
N ILE A 235 -35.88 11.23 -17.31
CA ILE A 235 -36.67 10.76 -16.17
C ILE A 235 -36.54 9.23 -16.10
N ILE A 236 -35.82 8.74 -15.09
CA ILE A 236 -35.60 7.31 -14.85
C ILE A 236 -36.86 6.69 -14.25
N VAL A 237 -37.39 7.32 -13.19
CA VAL A 237 -38.57 6.85 -12.48
C VAL A 237 -39.52 8.02 -12.31
N LEU A 238 -40.74 7.87 -12.80
CA LEU A 238 -41.80 8.85 -12.55
C LEU A 238 -42.13 8.89 -11.05
N PRO A 239 -42.47 10.07 -10.49
CA PRO A 239 -42.89 10.19 -9.10
C PRO A 239 -44.02 9.22 -8.71
N GLU A 240 -43.67 8.16 -7.99
CA GLU A 240 -44.61 7.10 -7.57
C GLU A 240 -44.34 6.57 -6.15
N TRP A 241 -43.14 6.80 -5.61
CA TRP A 241 -42.72 6.34 -4.29
C TRP A 241 -43.24 7.27 -3.18
N ASP A 242 -43.55 6.69 -2.02
CA ASP A 242 -43.92 7.49 -0.84
C ASP A 242 -42.71 8.25 -0.31
N GLU A 243 -41.55 7.60 -0.31
CA GLU A 243 -40.23 8.17 0.02
C GLU A 243 -39.19 7.57 -0.91
N ALA A 244 -38.14 8.34 -1.22
CA ALA A 244 -37.01 7.90 -2.06
C ALA A 244 -35.72 8.54 -1.55
N TYR A 245 -34.69 7.72 -1.39
CA TYR A 245 -33.35 8.13 -0.96
C TYR A 245 -32.43 8.20 -2.18
N ASP A 246 -31.35 8.95 -2.11
CA ASP A 246 -30.34 8.95 -3.17
C ASP A 246 -29.56 7.62 -3.22
N PHE A 247 -28.64 7.53 -4.18
CA PHE A 247 -27.80 6.34 -4.39
C PHE A 247 -26.47 6.41 -3.61
N ASP A 248 -26.38 7.19 -2.53
CA ASP A 248 -25.16 7.49 -1.76
C ASP A 248 -24.14 6.33 -1.67
N TYR A 249 -23.05 6.47 -2.45
CA TYR A 249 -21.94 5.52 -2.56
C TYR A 249 -22.38 4.05 -2.73
N SER A 250 -23.52 3.81 -3.38
CA SER A 250 -24.13 2.49 -3.53
C SER A 250 -24.65 2.29 -4.96
N TYR A 251 -24.79 1.03 -5.35
CA TYR A 251 -25.50 0.69 -6.56
C TYR A 251 -27.02 0.59 -6.37
N LEU A 252 -27.57 0.72 -5.15
CA LEU A 252 -28.99 0.57 -4.88
C LEU A 252 -29.54 1.66 -3.96
N ALA A 253 -30.66 2.28 -4.33
CA ALA A 253 -31.33 3.28 -3.51
C ALA A 253 -32.46 2.65 -2.68
N ILE A 254 -32.65 3.17 -1.46
CA ILE A 254 -33.77 2.80 -0.59
C ILE A 254 -35.03 3.54 -1.05
N VAL A 255 -36.14 2.82 -1.21
CA VAL A 255 -37.45 3.38 -1.57
C VAL A 255 -38.53 2.88 -0.65
N GLN A 256 -39.58 3.68 -0.43
CA GLN A 256 -40.71 3.32 0.41
C GLN A 256 -42.03 3.26 -0.37
N ARG A 257 -42.82 2.22 -0.08
CA ARG A 257 -44.20 2.08 -0.56
C ARG A 257 -45.09 1.47 0.51
N ASN A 258 -46.22 2.11 0.77
CA ASN A 258 -47.18 1.74 1.81
C ASN A 258 -46.53 1.59 3.20
N GLY A 259 -45.53 2.42 3.51
CA GLY A 259 -44.79 2.38 4.78
C GLY A 259 -43.74 1.28 4.91
N LEU A 260 -43.48 0.50 3.85
CA LEU A 260 -42.44 -0.54 3.83
C LEU A 260 -41.30 -0.17 2.90
N LEU A 261 -40.08 -0.57 3.26
CA LEU A 261 -38.84 -0.24 2.57
C LEU A 261 -38.40 -1.37 1.64
N GLY A 262 -37.85 -1.00 0.48
CA GLY A 262 -37.27 -1.86 -0.54
C GLY A 262 -36.05 -1.20 -1.19
N LEU A 263 -35.51 -1.84 -2.22
CA LEU A 263 -34.33 -1.36 -2.96
C LEU A 263 -34.60 -1.32 -4.46
N ILE A 264 -34.10 -0.28 -5.12
CA ILE A 264 -34.07 -0.16 -6.58
C ILE A 264 -32.63 0.01 -7.08
N ASP A 265 -32.37 -0.36 -8.34
CA ASP A 265 -31.11 -0.06 -9.03
C ASP A 265 -31.16 1.30 -9.77
N PRO A 266 -30.04 1.78 -10.34
CA PRO A 266 -29.98 3.09 -11.01
C PRO A 266 -30.83 3.18 -12.27
N SER A 267 -31.28 2.04 -12.80
CA SER A 267 -32.25 2.00 -13.90
C SER A 267 -33.70 2.15 -13.44
N GLY A 268 -33.94 2.22 -12.13
CA GLY A 268 -35.26 2.30 -11.52
C GLY A 268 -35.92 0.94 -11.30
N LYS A 269 -35.22 -0.17 -11.53
CA LYS A 269 -35.77 -1.52 -11.36
C LYS A 269 -35.76 -1.90 -9.88
N VAL A 270 -36.88 -2.42 -9.39
CA VAL A 270 -36.99 -3.00 -8.04
C VAL A 270 -36.13 -4.25 -7.94
N VAL A 271 -35.11 -4.20 -7.09
CA VAL A 271 -34.22 -5.32 -6.74
C VAL A 271 -34.76 -6.04 -5.51
N VAL A 272 -35.28 -5.28 -4.55
CA VAL A 272 -35.88 -5.79 -3.32
C VAL A 272 -37.26 -5.18 -3.15
N GLU A 273 -38.28 -6.02 -3.12
CA GLU A 273 -39.67 -5.57 -2.94
C GLU A 273 -39.87 -4.86 -1.59
N PRO A 274 -40.65 -3.75 -1.55
CA PRO A 274 -40.95 -3.02 -0.32
C PRO A 274 -41.68 -3.89 0.71
N THR A 275 -40.90 -4.49 1.62
CA THR A 275 -41.40 -5.49 2.58
C THR A 275 -40.76 -5.38 3.96
N TYR A 276 -39.79 -4.47 4.13
CA TYR A 276 -39.06 -4.30 5.39
C TYR A 276 -39.59 -3.12 6.20
N GLU A 277 -39.64 -3.30 7.51
CA GLU A 277 -40.02 -2.27 8.48
C GLU A 277 -38.90 -1.25 8.68
N ASN A 278 -37.65 -1.74 8.67
CA ASN A 278 -36.42 -0.94 8.72
C ASN A 278 -35.42 -1.53 7.73
N LEU A 279 -34.64 -0.67 7.07
CA LEU A 279 -33.62 -1.06 6.11
C LEU A 279 -32.52 0.00 6.09
N ASN A 280 -31.31 -0.36 6.52
CA ASN A 280 -30.18 0.56 6.61
C ASN A 280 -28.95 -0.07 5.96
N LYS A 281 -28.29 0.68 5.08
CA LYS A 281 -26.98 0.32 4.54
C LYS A 281 -25.92 0.45 5.63
N VAL A 282 -24.99 -0.49 5.71
CA VAL A 282 -23.89 -0.51 6.70
C VAL A 282 -22.60 -1.00 6.07
N GLY A 283 -21.48 -0.49 6.60
CA GLY A 283 -20.15 -0.86 6.15
C GLY A 283 -19.80 -0.31 4.76
N TYR A 284 -18.54 -0.51 4.36
CA TYR A 284 -18.05 -0.12 3.03
C TYR A 284 -18.49 -1.06 1.92
N ASN A 285 -18.76 -2.34 2.25
CA ASN A 285 -19.13 -3.39 1.30
C ASN A 285 -20.63 -3.42 0.97
N GLY A 286 -21.39 -2.39 1.37
CA GLY A 286 -22.76 -2.19 0.91
C GLY A 286 -23.80 -3.17 1.44
N HIS A 287 -23.53 -3.85 2.56
CA HIS A 287 -24.51 -4.70 3.24
C HIS A 287 -25.68 -3.90 3.80
N TYR A 288 -26.83 -4.55 4.01
CA TYR A 288 -27.99 -3.92 4.64
C TYR A 288 -28.42 -4.67 5.90
N ILE A 289 -28.58 -3.95 7.01
CA ILE A 289 -29.28 -4.46 8.18
C ILE A 289 -30.77 -4.15 8.00
N ALA A 290 -31.58 -5.19 7.99
CA ALA A 290 -33.01 -5.10 7.70
C ALA A 290 -33.84 -5.70 8.84
N GLN A 291 -35.04 -5.16 9.05
CA GLN A 291 -36.01 -5.68 9.99
C GLN A 291 -37.28 -6.15 9.29
N LYS A 292 -37.71 -7.36 9.62
CA LYS A 292 -38.93 -7.97 9.10
C LYS A 292 -39.67 -8.69 10.23
N ASN A 293 -40.96 -8.37 10.42
CA ASN A 293 -41.79 -8.91 11.50
C ASN A 293 -41.13 -8.74 12.89
N GLY A 294 -40.51 -7.59 13.14
CA GLY A 294 -39.83 -7.28 14.40
C GLY A 294 -38.48 -7.99 14.63
N ARG A 295 -37.97 -8.81 13.69
CA ARG A 295 -36.67 -9.49 13.80
C ARG A 295 -35.67 -8.95 12.79
N TRP A 296 -34.41 -8.89 13.19
CA TRP A 296 -33.31 -8.38 12.38
C TRP A 296 -32.61 -9.49 11.60
N GLY A 297 -32.20 -9.16 10.37
CA GLY A 297 -31.39 -9.98 9.47
C GLY A 297 -30.44 -9.10 8.65
N ILE A 298 -29.60 -9.71 7.83
CA ILE A 298 -28.65 -9.00 6.97
C ILE A 298 -28.90 -9.39 5.51
N LEU A 299 -28.91 -8.39 4.64
CA LEU A 299 -28.90 -8.54 3.19
C LEU A 299 -27.50 -8.26 2.64
N ALA A 300 -27.07 -9.03 1.65
CA ALA A 300 -25.90 -8.76 0.83
C ALA A 300 -26.09 -7.48 -0.01
N GLU A 301 -25.02 -7.01 -0.65
CA GLU A 301 -25.04 -5.83 -1.52
C GLU A 301 -26.07 -5.92 -2.67
N ASP A 302 -26.36 -7.14 -3.13
CA ASP A 302 -27.32 -7.42 -4.19
C ASP A 302 -28.77 -7.62 -3.67
N GLY A 303 -28.98 -7.40 -2.38
CA GLY A 303 -30.27 -7.54 -1.71
C GLY A 303 -30.65 -8.97 -1.32
N LYS A 304 -29.82 -9.99 -1.58
CA LYS A 304 -30.08 -11.36 -1.12
C LYS A 304 -29.92 -11.48 0.38
N VAL A 305 -30.71 -12.34 1.01
CA VAL A 305 -30.59 -12.63 2.44
C VAL A 305 -29.27 -13.36 2.71
N MET A 306 -28.41 -12.74 3.51
CA MET A 306 -27.14 -13.30 3.99
C MET A 306 -27.29 -13.86 5.40
N VAL A 307 -28.07 -13.18 6.26
CA VAL A 307 -28.39 -13.65 7.61
C VAL A 307 -29.89 -13.59 7.82
N ASP A 308 -30.47 -14.73 8.22
CA ASP A 308 -31.90 -14.87 8.44
C ASP A 308 -32.44 -13.91 9.51
N PHE A 309 -33.71 -13.51 9.33
CA PHE A 309 -34.45 -12.60 10.22
C PHE A 309 -34.89 -13.29 11.52
N LYS A 310 -33.92 -13.65 12.36
CA LYS A 310 -34.13 -14.38 13.63
C LYS A 310 -33.57 -13.65 14.87
N TYR A 311 -32.93 -12.50 14.69
CA TYR A 311 -32.19 -11.81 15.75
C TYR A 311 -32.98 -10.67 16.40
N GLU A 312 -32.68 -10.41 17.68
CA GLU A 312 -33.25 -9.31 18.46
C GLU A 312 -32.58 -7.98 18.13
N LYS A 313 -31.28 -8.03 17.81
CA LYS A 313 -30.47 -6.88 17.41
C LYS A 313 -29.33 -7.38 16.53
N ILE A 314 -29.00 -6.61 15.51
CA ILE A 314 -27.80 -6.80 14.71
C ILE A 314 -27.12 -5.45 14.60
N GLU A 315 -25.80 -5.42 14.80
CA GLU A 315 -25.02 -4.21 14.65
C GLU A 315 -23.68 -4.51 13.98
N LEU A 316 -23.21 -3.60 13.14
CA LEU A 316 -21.89 -3.70 12.55
C LEU A 316 -20.80 -3.45 13.63
N LEU A 317 -19.81 -4.33 13.68
CA LEU A 317 -18.64 -4.24 14.56
C LEU A 317 -17.43 -3.65 13.84
N HIS A 318 -17.06 -4.23 12.69
CA HIS A 318 -15.92 -3.83 11.87
C HIS A 318 -16.08 -4.44 10.46
N ASP A 319 -15.98 -3.66 9.39
CA ASP A 319 -16.13 -4.11 7.98
C ASP A 319 -17.34 -5.03 7.72
N ASP A 320 -17.14 -6.34 7.66
CA ASP A 320 -18.17 -7.38 7.45
C ASP A 320 -18.43 -8.23 8.70
N VAL A 321 -17.89 -7.82 9.84
CA VAL A 321 -18.06 -8.49 11.13
C VAL A 321 -19.26 -7.87 11.83
N PHE A 322 -20.31 -8.67 12.02
CA PHE A 322 -21.54 -8.27 12.67
C PHE A 322 -21.68 -8.90 14.05
N MET A 323 -22.13 -8.11 15.02
CA MET A 323 -22.61 -8.61 16.30
C MET A 323 -24.08 -8.98 16.19
N LEU A 324 -24.42 -10.18 16.67
CA LEU A 324 -25.75 -10.74 16.61
C LEU A 324 -26.25 -11.01 18.03
N LEU A 325 -27.37 -10.42 18.42
CA LEU A 325 -28.00 -10.65 19.72
C LEU A 325 -29.19 -11.60 19.57
N LYS A 326 -29.16 -12.71 20.31
CA LYS A 326 -30.25 -13.68 20.37
C LYS A 326 -30.29 -14.37 21.72
N ASP A 327 -31.48 -14.46 22.32
CA ASP A 327 -31.71 -15.16 23.59
C ASP A 327 -30.79 -14.65 24.73
N GLY A 328 -30.43 -13.36 24.70
CA GLY A 328 -29.56 -12.71 25.69
C GLY A 328 -28.05 -12.89 25.48
N PHE A 329 -27.61 -13.57 24.41
CA PHE A 329 -26.20 -13.78 24.10
C PHE A 329 -25.79 -13.11 22.80
N TYR A 330 -24.53 -12.67 22.78
CA TYR A 330 -23.89 -12.11 21.60
C TYR A 330 -23.11 -13.20 20.87
N SER A 331 -23.18 -13.20 19.54
CA SER A 331 -22.24 -13.93 18.68
C SER A 331 -21.69 -13.00 17.59
N LEU A 332 -20.61 -13.45 16.95
CA LEU A 332 -20.14 -12.91 15.70
C LEU A 332 -20.65 -13.81 14.58
N THR A 333 -21.13 -13.22 13.48
CA THR A 333 -21.56 -13.82 12.19
C THR A 333 -22.07 -15.28 12.17
N GLU A 334 -23.28 -15.43 11.60
CA GLU A 334 -24.22 -16.56 11.52
C GLU A 334 -24.38 -17.53 12.71
N ASP A 335 -23.33 -18.07 13.33
CA ASP A 335 -23.39 -18.97 14.51
C ASP A 335 -22.00 -19.13 15.21
N GLY A 336 -21.21 -18.04 15.32
CA GLY A 336 -19.91 -18.04 16.01
C GLY A 336 -19.96 -18.29 17.52
N GLU A 337 -18.82 -18.13 18.18
CA GLU A 337 -18.70 -18.28 19.63
C GLU A 337 -19.66 -17.32 20.38
N GLN A 338 -20.29 -17.83 21.45
CA GLN A 338 -21.24 -17.07 22.26
C GLN A 338 -20.56 -16.34 23.42
N PHE A 339 -20.92 -15.08 23.59
CA PHE A 339 -20.41 -14.16 24.60
C PHE A 339 -21.57 -13.60 25.43
N ASP A 340 -21.30 -13.33 26.71
CA ASP A 340 -22.24 -12.60 27.56
C ASP A 340 -22.39 -11.15 27.09
N LEU A 341 -21.28 -10.58 26.59
CA LEU A 341 -21.20 -9.19 26.19
C LEU A 341 -20.07 -8.95 25.20
N ILE A 342 -20.27 -8.01 24.28
CA ILE A 342 -19.22 -7.44 23.44
C ILE A 342 -19.18 -5.93 23.65
N VAL A 343 -17.99 -5.41 23.94
CA VAL A 343 -17.69 -4.02 24.29
C VAL A 343 -16.82 -3.40 23.21
N ARG A 344 -17.33 -2.37 22.52
CA ARG A 344 -16.68 -1.75 21.36
C ARG A 344 -15.63 -0.70 21.72
N LYS A 345 -14.75 -1.02 22.67
CA LYS A 345 -13.53 -0.25 22.88
C LYS A 345 -12.44 -0.93 22.06
N ALA A 346 -11.90 -0.23 21.07
CA ALA A 346 -10.81 -0.73 20.24
C ALA A 346 -9.47 -0.58 20.98
N PRO A 347 -8.80 -1.66 21.38
CA PRO A 347 -7.40 -1.58 21.78
C PRO A 347 -6.53 -1.36 20.55
N HIS A 348 -5.25 -1.03 20.74
CA HIS A 348 -4.32 -0.70 19.65
C HIS A 348 -4.29 -1.73 18.50
N GLN A 349 -4.58 -3.00 18.77
CA GLN A 349 -4.50 -4.10 17.79
C GLN A 349 -5.84 -4.81 17.52
N GLY A 350 -6.98 -4.26 17.96
CA GLY A 350 -8.27 -4.86 17.66
C GLY A 350 -9.42 -3.88 17.72
N PHE A 351 -10.63 -4.39 17.55
CA PHE A 351 -11.84 -3.56 17.43
C PHE A 351 -12.78 -3.68 18.63
N ALA A 352 -12.70 -4.74 19.44
CA ALA A 352 -13.55 -4.90 20.62
C ALA A 352 -12.99 -5.87 21.66
N TRP A 353 -13.49 -5.71 22.89
CA TRP A 353 -13.40 -6.71 23.95
C TRP A 353 -14.66 -7.56 23.97
N ALA A 354 -14.53 -8.88 24.11
CA ALA A 354 -15.64 -9.81 24.30
C ALA A 354 -15.49 -10.56 25.61
N ILE A 355 -16.59 -10.76 26.33
CA ILE A 355 -16.59 -11.35 27.67
C ILE A 355 -17.47 -12.60 27.71
N LYS A 356 -16.93 -13.69 28.26
CA LYS A 356 -17.62 -14.97 28.44
C LYS A 356 -17.25 -15.58 29.78
N GLY A 357 -18.19 -15.60 30.71
CA GLY A 357 -17.93 -15.96 32.11
C GLY A 357 -16.87 -15.03 32.72
N GLU A 358 -15.76 -15.62 33.17
CA GLU A 358 -14.60 -14.89 33.71
C GLU A 358 -13.54 -14.55 32.63
N GLY A 359 -13.68 -15.09 31.42
CA GLY A 359 -12.75 -14.86 30.31
C GLY A 359 -13.01 -13.55 29.57
N VAL A 360 -11.93 -12.89 29.17
CA VAL A 360 -11.96 -11.70 28.29
C VAL A 360 -11.13 -11.98 27.06
N TYR A 361 -11.68 -11.63 25.91
CA TYR A 361 -11.11 -11.89 24.60
C TYR A 361 -10.98 -10.59 23.81
N LEU A 362 -9.89 -10.48 23.06
CA LEU A 362 -9.72 -9.50 22.01
C LEU A 362 -10.40 -10.02 20.75
N ILE A 363 -11.15 -9.16 20.08
CA ILE A 363 -11.58 -9.41 18.71
C ILE A 363 -10.85 -8.46 17.76
N ASP A 364 -10.17 -9.03 16.77
CA ASP A 364 -9.36 -8.33 15.78
C ASP A 364 -9.56 -8.95 14.38
N LYS A 365 -8.82 -8.43 13.38
CA LYS A 365 -8.91 -8.88 11.99
C LYS A 365 -8.48 -10.34 11.75
N TYR A 366 -7.77 -10.93 12.71
CA TYR A 366 -7.32 -12.33 12.72
C TYR A 366 -8.25 -13.23 13.58
N GLY A 367 -9.33 -12.66 14.13
CA GLY A 367 -10.39 -13.37 14.83
C GLY A 367 -10.42 -13.10 16.33
N ILE A 368 -10.65 -14.14 17.12
CA ILE A 368 -10.77 -14.06 18.58
C ILE A 368 -9.47 -14.55 19.23
N SER A 369 -8.93 -13.78 20.16
CA SER A 369 -7.75 -14.15 20.97
C SER A 369 -7.98 -13.80 22.45
N ARG A 370 -7.26 -14.45 23.36
CA ARG A 370 -7.27 -14.10 24.80
C ARG A 370 -6.75 -12.68 24.97
N ALA A 371 -7.45 -11.89 25.78
CA ALA A 371 -7.09 -10.49 25.97
C ALA A 371 -5.79 -10.33 26.78
N ASN A 372 -4.91 -9.44 26.36
CA ASN A 372 -3.74 -9.07 27.14
C ASN A 372 -4.18 -8.35 28.43
N LYS A 373 -3.82 -8.89 29.59
CA LYS A 373 -4.27 -8.38 30.90
C LYS A 373 -3.80 -6.96 31.20
N ASP A 374 -2.57 -6.62 30.83
CA ASP A 374 -2.02 -5.27 31.05
C ASP A 374 -2.81 -4.24 30.25
N LEU A 375 -3.12 -4.56 28.99
CA LEU A 375 -3.97 -3.71 28.14
C LEU A 375 -5.39 -3.59 28.70
N VAL A 376 -5.98 -4.70 29.15
CA VAL A 376 -7.30 -4.67 29.80
C VAL A 376 -7.28 -3.80 31.05
N GLN A 377 -6.24 -3.92 31.89
CA GLN A 377 -6.10 -3.11 33.10
C GLN A 377 -5.98 -1.63 32.76
N GLN A 378 -5.08 -1.28 31.83
CA GLN A 378 -4.89 0.08 31.36
C GLN A 378 -6.21 0.67 30.84
N ASP A 379 -6.94 -0.11 30.06
CA ASP A 379 -8.21 0.30 29.49
C ASP A 379 -9.29 0.55 30.52
N ALA A 380 -9.39 -0.32 31.53
CA ALA A 380 -10.37 -0.26 32.59
C ALA A 380 -10.05 0.76 33.68
N GLU A 381 -8.78 1.13 33.84
CA GLU A 381 -8.33 2.18 34.77
C GLU A 381 -8.36 3.58 34.15
N SER A 382 -8.48 3.71 32.83
CA SER A 382 -8.53 5.00 32.13
C SER A 382 -9.70 5.89 32.60
N ASP A 383 -9.43 7.17 32.85
CA ASP A 383 -10.43 8.18 33.24
C ASP A 383 -11.60 8.32 32.24
N GLY A 384 -11.43 7.83 31.01
CA GLY A 384 -12.44 7.83 29.95
C GLY A 384 -13.27 6.55 29.84
N TYR A 385 -13.14 5.57 30.74
CA TYR A 385 -13.83 4.28 30.59
C TYR A 385 -15.35 4.42 30.46
N SER A 386 -15.96 5.38 31.15
CA SER A 386 -17.41 5.57 31.22
C SER A 386 -18.02 5.97 29.88
N PHE A 387 -17.20 6.42 28.92
CA PHE A 387 -17.64 6.67 27.55
C PHE A 387 -17.87 5.38 26.75
N TYR A 388 -17.18 4.29 27.12
CA TYR A 388 -17.20 3.04 26.36
C TYR A 388 -18.02 1.94 27.03
N TYR A 389 -18.09 1.92 28.35
CA TYR A 389 -18.82 0.91 29.10
C TYR A 389 -19.15 1.35 30.54
N ASP A 390 -20.14 0.68 31.13
CA ASP A 390 -20.60 0.97 32.50
C ASP A 390 -19.69 0.37 33.59
N GLU A 391 -20.01 0.67 34.84
CA GLU A 391 -19.26 0.22 36.02
C GLU A 391 -19.23 -1.32 36.16
N VAL A 392 -20.31 -2.02 35.77
CA VAL A 392 -20.38 -3.49 35.86
C VAL A 392 -19.40 -4.13 34.88
N VAL A 393 -19.32 -3.61 33.66
CA VAL A 393 -18.34 -4.07 32.66
C VAL A 393 -16.92 -3.78 33.12
N ARG A 394 -16.67 -2.57 33.63
CA ARG A 394 -15.36 -2.18 34.17
C ARG A 394 -14.91 -3.13 35.27
N ASP A 395 -15.78 -3.46 36.22
CA ASP A 395 -15.46 -4.35 37.32
C ASP A 395 -15.09 -5.76 36.83
N ARG A 396 -15.76 -6.27 35.79
CA ARG A 396 -15.41 -7.55 35.16
C ARG A 396 -14.04 -7.51 34.48
N LEU A 397 -13.75 -6.44 33.74
CA LEU A 397 -12.44 -6.26 33.08
C LEU A 397 -11.30 -6.16 34.11
N LEU A 398 -11.50 -5.38 35.18
CA LEU A 398 -10.53 -5.28 36.29
C LEU A 398 -10.39 -6.60 37.05
N ALA A 399 -11.45 -7.38 37.19
CA ALA A 399 -11.39 -8.70 37.80
C ALA A 399 -10.55 -9.66 36.95
N TYR A 400 -10.77 -9.69 35.62
CA TYR A 400 -9.96 -10.46 34.68
C TYR A 400 -8.47 -10.09 34.77
N ALA A 401 -8.14 -8.80 34.73
CA ALA A 401 -6.76 -8.33 34.83
C ALA A 401 -6.05 -8.76 36.13
N LYS A 402 -6.80 -8.98 37.23
CA LYS A 402 -6.26 -9.42 38.53
C LYS A 402 -6.14 -10.93 38.68
N THR A 403 -6.66 -11.71 37.73
CA THR A 403 -6.52 -13.18 37.77
C THR A 403 -5.04 -13.56 37.65
N PRO A 404 -4.58 -14.65 38.30
CA PRO A 404 -3.23 -15.16 38.10
C PRO A 404 -2.97 -15.48 36.62
N ASP A 405 -1.73 -15.33 36.16
CA ASP A 405 -1.37 -15.76 34.81
C ASP A 405 -1.62 -17.26 34.66
N GLU A 406 -2.33 -17.60 33.59
CA GLU A 406 -2.56 -18.99 33.22
C GLU A 406 -1.21 -19.62 32.85
N GLU A 407 -1.08 -20.93 33.03
CA GLU A 407 0.04 -21.65 32.41
C GLU A 407 0.01 -21.36 30.90
N THR A 408 1.18 -21.15 30.32
CA THR A 408 1.33 -20.87 28.88
C THR A 408 0.85 -22.07 28.06
N VAL A 409 -0.44 -22.06 27.74
CA VAL A 409 -1.06 -22.98 26.78
C VAL A 409 -1.12 -22.26 25.44
N THR A 410 -0.39 -22.80 24.45
CA THR A 410 -0.52 -22.39 23.05
C THR A 410 -1.75 -23.06 22.45
N ASP A 411 -2.72 -22.27 21.98
CA ASP A 411 -3.94 -22.76 21.35
C ASP A 411 -4.52 -21.76 20.34
N VAL A 412 -5.74 -22.03 19.86
CA VAL A 412 -6.45 -21.18 18.90
C VAL A 412 -6.82 -19.80 19.46
N TYR A 413 -6.71 -19.56 20.77
CA TYR A 413 -6.94 -18.26 21.38
C TYR A 413 -5.65 -17.49 21.67
N THR A 414 -4.47 -18.07 21.42
CA THR A 414 -3.21 -17.31 21.54
C THR A 414 -3.17 -16.20 20.47
N PRO A 415 -2.74 -14.97 20.82
CA PRO A 415 -2.55 -13.87 19.86
C PRO A 415 -1.65 -14.28 18.70
N VAL A 416 -1.95 -13.77 17.50
CA VAL A 416 -1.30 -14.26 16.27
C VAL A 416 0.17 -13.87 16.19
N GLU A 417 0.53 -12.68 16.67
CA GLU A 417 1.92 -12.22 16.76
C GLU A 417 2.73 -13.05 17.76
N GLU A 418 2.09 -13.47 18.86
CA GLU A 418 2.73 -14.34 19.85
C GLU A 418 2.98 -15.73 19.26
N LEU A 419 1.98 -16.33 18.60
CA LEU A 419 2.15 -17.59 17.86
C LEU A 419 3.30 -17.50 16.85
N TYR A 420 3.34 -16.43 16.06
CA TYR A 420 4.41 -16.22 15.08
C TYR A 420 5.79 -16.11 15.75
N ASN A 421 5.91 -15.31 16.82
CA ASN A 421 7.18 -15.11 17.52
C ASN A 421 7.68 -16.40 18.18
N ILE A 422 6.79 -17.21 18.77
CA ILE A 422 7.15 -18.53 19.30
C ILE A 422 7.64 -19.44 18.16
N GLY A 423 6.97 -19.40 16.99
CA GLY A 423 7.40 -20.11 15.79
C GLY A 423 8.79 -19.69 15.30
N VAL A 424 9.09 -18.38 15.30
CA VAL A 424 10.40 -17.82 14.92
C VAL A 424 11.49 -18.28 15.90
N ASP A 425 11.24 -18.19 17.21
CA ASP A 425 12.20 -18.67 18.22
C ASP A 425 12.46 -20.17 18.09
N ALA A 426 11.40 -20.97 17.90
CA ALA A 426 11.53 -22.41 17.67
C ALA A 426 12.35 -22.72 16.41
N TYR A 427 12.10 -22.00 15.30
CA TYR A 427 12.86 -22.14 14.06
C TYR A 427 14.35 -21.81 14.26
N ASN A 428 14.66 -20.71 14.97
CA ASN A 428 16.03 -20.31 15.27
C ASN A 428 16.77 -21.32 16.15
N ARG A 429 16.04 -22.03 17.04
CA ARG A 429 16.56 -23.14 17.84
C ARG A 429 16.59 -24.48 17.09
N GLN A 430 16.20 -24.50 15.80
CA GLN A 430 16.08 -25.70 14.96
C GLN A 430 15.05 -26.72 15.47
N ASP A 431 14.10 -26.28 16.30
CA ASP A 431 12.93 -27.06 16.71
C ASP A 431 11.81 -26.87 15.68
N TYR A 432 12.02 -27.46 14.50
CA TYR A 432 11.12 -27.29 13.36
C TYR A 432 9.72 -27.88 13.60
N GLN A 433 9.60 -28.92 14.44
CA GLN A 433 8.30 -29.48 14.79
C GLN A 433 7.45 -28.43 15.53
N SER A 434 8.05 -27.75 16.51
CA SER A 434 7.38 -26.67 17.23
C SER A 434 7.14 -25.47 16.31
N ALA A 435 8.09 -25.10 15.44
CA ALA A 435 7.90 -24.00 14.50
C ALA A 435 6.71 -24.25 13.55
N VAL A 436 6.62 -25.46 12.96
CA VAL A 436 5.50 -25.86 12.09
C VAL A 436 4.17 -25.76 12.83
N TYR A 437 4.09 -26.28 14.06
CA TYR A 437 2.88 -26.20 14.87
C TYR A 437 2.40 -24.76 15.09
N HIS A 438 3.28 -23.87 15.56
CA HIS A 438 2.91 -22.48 15.89
C HIS A 438 2.63 -21.65 14.64
N TYR A 439 3.42 -21.79 13.58
CA TYR A 439 3.14 -21.14 12.32
C TYR A 439 1.83 -21.61 11.69
N THR A 440 1.45 -22.88 11.86
CA THR A 440 0.16 -23.39 11.34
C THR A 440 -1.01 -22.70 12.05
N LEU A 441 -0.97 -22.60 13.38
CA LEU A 441 -2.00 -21.87 14.14
C LEU A 441 -2.10 -20.38 13.72
N ALA A 442 -0.96 -19.72 13.51
CA ALA A 442 -0.95 -18.33 13.05
C ALA A 442 -1.42 -18.18 11.60
N ALA A 443 -1.05 -19.11 10.72
CA ALA A 443 -1.45 -19.13 9.32
C ALA A 443 -2.97 -19.40 9.16
N GLU A 444 -3.54 -20.29 9.97
CA GLU A 444 -4.99 -20.55 9.99
C GLU A 444 -5.81 -19.32 10.42
N LYS A 445 -5.20 -18.42 11.22
CA LYS A 445 -5.76 -17.10 11.56
C LYS A 445 -5.56 -16.04 10.47
N GLY A 446 -4.95 -16.39 9.34
CA GLY A 446 -4.74 -15.47 8.22
C GLY A 446 -3.42 -14.70 8.24
N TYR A 447 -2.44 -15.08 9.06
CA TYR A 447 -1.17 -14.33 9.16
C TYR A 447 -0.19 -14.67 8.04
N GLY A 448 -0.05 -13.76 7.07
CA GLY A 448 0.77 -13.97 5.87
C GLY A 448 2.25 -14.28 6.13
N TYR A 449 2.87 -13.70 7.15
CA TYR A 449 4.27 -14.00 7.49
C TYR A 449 4.45 -15.43 8.01
N ALA A 450 3.48 -15.95 8.77
CA ALA A 450 3.50 -17.34 9.22
C ALA A 450 3.32 -18.29 8.02
N MET A 451 2.43 -17.97 7.08
CA MET A 451 2.25 -18.74 5.84
C MET A 451 3.55 -18.83 5.04
N ASN A 452 4.25 -17.70 4.84
CA ASN A 452 5.56 -17.67 4.18
C ASN A 452 6.60 -18.56 4.88
N ASN A 453 6.74 -18.40 6.21
CA ASN A 453 7.76 -19.14 6.95
C ASN A 453 7.45 -20.64 7.02
N LEU A 454 6.17 -21.00 7.12
CA LEU A 454 5.71 -22.38 7.06
C LEU A 454 6.00 -23.01 5.70
N ALA A 455 5.70 -22.30 4.60
CA ALA A 455 6.05 -22.73 3.25
C ALA A 455 7.56 -22.92 3.08
N HIS A 456 8.37 -22.00 3.62
CA HIS A 456 9.83 -22.09 3.57
C HIS A 456 10.36 -23.33 4.30
N ILE A 457 9.77 -23.71 5.45
CA ILE A 457 10.13 -24.97 6.13
C ILE A 457 9.85 -26.17 5.22
N TYR A 458 8.65 -26.24 4.65
CA TYR A 458 8.25 -27.32 3.73
C TYR A 458 9.05 -27.32 2.42
N TYR A 459 9.70 -26.21 2.06
CA TYR A 459 10.52 -26.14 0.86
C TYR A 459 11.99 -26.56 1.12
N MET A 460 12.61 -26.06 2.19
CA MET A 460 14.07 -26.11 2.37
C MET A 460 14.57 -27.07 3.45
N ILE A 461 13.73 -27.40 4.44
CA ILE A 461 14.22 -28.08 5.65
C ILE A 461 14.16 -29.60 5.50
N ASN A 462 15.33 -30.23 5.42
CA ASN A 462 15.46 -31.69 5.35
C ASN A 462 14.64 -32.40 6.45
N GLY A 463 13.85 -33.39 6.05
CA GLY A 463 12.94 -34.12 6.94
C GLY A 463 11.54 -33.52 7.04
N TYR A 464 11.35 -32.28 6.56
CA TYR A 464 10.04 -31.62 6.46
C TYR A 464 9.69 -31.26 5.01
N VAL A 465 10.56 -31.52 4.03
CA VAL A 465 10.30 -31.18 2.63
C VAL A 465 8.99 -31.82 2.13
N ASP A 466 8.06 -30.97 1.72
CA ASP A 466 6.76 -31.32 1.16
C ASP A 466 6.34 -30.23 0.16
N ASN A 467 6.50 -30.54 -1.12
CA ASN A 467 6.28 -29.58 -2.19
C ASN A 467 4.82 -29.11 -2.30
N ASP A 468 3.86 -29.98 -2.01
CA ASP A 468 2.43 -29.66 -2.10
C ASP A 468 2.06 -28.68 -0.98
N ASN A 469 2.56 -28.92 0.23
CA ASN A 469 2.38 -27.99 1.36
C ASN A 469 3.15 -26.67 1.17
N ALA A 470 4.36 -26.69 0.61
CA ALA A 470 5.10 -25.47 0.28
C ALA A 470 4.31 -24.59 -0.71
N PHE A 471 3.83 -25.18 -1.79
CA PHE A 471 3.00 -24.48 -2.78
C PHE A 471 1.72 -23.93 -2.16
N TYR A 472 0.99 -24.76 -1.40
CA TYR A 472 -0.25 -24.37 -0.75
C TYR A 472 -0.08 -23.14 0.16
N TRP A 473 0.95 -23.14 1.01
CA TRP A 473 1.16 -22.04 1.96
C TRP A 473 1.73 -20.79 1.30
N TYR A 474 2.57 -20.91 0.28
CA TYR A 474 2.97 -19.74 -0.51
C TYR A 474 1.79 -19.12 -1.27
N GLU A 475 0.90 -19.93 -1.84
CA GLU A 475 -0.33 -19.44 -2.50
C GLU A 475 -1.25 -18.70 -1.50
N LYS A 476 -1.45 -19.28 -0.32
CA LYS A 476 -2.21 -18.62 0.76
C LYS A 476 -1.55 -17.32 1.24
N GLY A 477 -0.24 -17.33 1.42
CA GLY A 477 0.52 -16.14 1.83
C GLY A 477 0.45 -15.02 0.78
N ALA A 478 0.55 -15.37 -0.51
CA ALA A 478 0.38 -14.44 -1.62
C ALA A 478 -1.04 -13.84 -1.64
N ALA A 479 -2.08 -14.65 -1.45
CA ALA A 479 -3.46 -14.15 -1.35
C ALA A 479 -3.67 -13.24 -0.12
N ALA A 480 -2.92 -13.47 0.96
CA ALA A 480 -2.86 -12.61 2.14
C ALA A 480 -1.92 -11.39 1.97
N ARG A 481 -1.50 -11.06 0.73
CA ARG A 481 -0.61 -9.95 0.37
C ARG A 481 0.76 -9.98 1.06
N ASN A 482 1.30 -11.17 1.32
CA ASN A 482 2.66 -11.29 1.79
C ASN A 482 3.64 -11.31 0.61
N THR A 483 4.44 -10.25 0.49
CA THR A 483 5.39 -10.05 -0.62
C THR A 483 6.47 -11.13 -0.70
N ASN A 484 6.96 -11.63 0.44
CA ASN A 484 7.91 -12.75 0.46
C ASN A 484 7.27 -14.05 -0.04
N ALA A 485 5.99 -14.28 0.29
CA ALA A 485 5.25 -15.43 -0.23
C ALA A 485 4.98 -15.33 -1.73
N LEU A 486 4.77 -14.14 -2.29
CA LEU A 486 4.71 -13.93 -3.75
C LEU A 486 6.01 -14.38 -4.42
N ASN A 487 7.16 -14.00 -3.86
CA ASN A 487 8.47 -14.43 -4.32
C ASN A 487 8.69 -15.95 -4.13
N GLY A 488 8.23 -16.54 -3.02
CA GLY A 488 8.28 -17.99 -2.84
C GLY A 488 7.40 -18.75 -3.85
N LEU A 489 6.21 -18.24 -4.13
CA LEU A 489 5.27 -18.82 -5.09
C LEU A 489 5.82 -18.75 -6.52
N SER A 490 6.54 -17.68 -6.87
CA SER A 490 7.16 -17.58 -8.19
C SER A 490 8.26 -18.63 -8.38
N LEU A 491 9.05 -18.92 -7.34
CA LEU A 491 10.01 -20.03 -7.34
C LEU A 491 9.32 -21.39 -7.54
N CYS A 492 8.14 -21.57 -6.96
CA CYS A 492 7.35 -22.79 -7.18
C CYS A 492 6.95 -22.95 -8.64
N TYR A 493 6.45 -21.89 -9.28
CA TYR A 493 6.13 -21.90 -10.70
C TYR A 493 7.35 -21.99 -11.60
N GLN A 494 8.49 -21.42 -11.22
CA GLN A 494 9.73 -21.54 -11.98
C GLN A 494 10.22 -23.00 -12.03
N ASN A 495 10.19 -23.68 -10.89
CA ASN A 495 10.85 -24.98 -10.72
C ASN A 495 9.88 -26.18 -10.68
N GLY A 496 8.57 -25.94 -10.74
CA GLY A 496 7.55 -26.99 -10.64
C GLY A 496 7.41 -27.61 -9.25
N ILE A 497 7.55 -26.80 -8.20
CA ILE A 497 7.44 -27.25 -6.80
C ILE A 497 5.95 -27.24 -6.42
N GLY A 498 5.35 -28.42 -6.32
CA GLY A 498 3.92 -28.59 -5.94
C GLY A 498 2.95 -28.15 -7.04
N THR A 499 3.46 -27.74 -8.20
CA THR A 499 2.70 -27.29 -9.36
C THR A 499 3.43 -27.66 -10.66
N ILE A 500 2.76 -27.52 -11.79
CA ILE A 500 3.39 -27.56 -13.11
C ILE A 500 4.18 -26.26 -13.31
N PRO A 501 5.42 -26.32 -13.87
CA PRO A 501 6.18 -25.11 -14.16
C PRO A 501 5.44 -24.14 -15.10
N ASP A 502 5.51 -22.85 -14.78
CA ASP A 502 4.90 -21.75 -15.53
C ASP A 502 5.72 -20.47 -15.34
N ILE A 503 6.63 -20.19 -16.27
CA ILE A 503 7.54 -19.04 -16.20
C ILE A 503 6.79 -17.72 -16.31
N GLU A 504 5.73 -17.64 -17.12
CA GLU A 504 4.95 -16.41 -17.28
C GLU A 504 4.25 -16.06 -15.97
N LYS A 505 3.67 -17.06 -15.29
CA LYS A 505 3.08 -16.85 -13.97
C LYS A 505 4.13 -16.47 -12.92
N ALA A 506 5.32 -17.08 -12.96
CA ALA A 506 6.42 -16.71 -12.08
C ALA A 506 6.84 -15.23 -12.27
N ILE A 507 6.99 -14.77 -13.51
CA ILE A 507 7.32 -13.37 -13.84
C ILE A 507 6.22 -12.43 -13.32
N ASN A 508 4.95 -12.73 -13.55
CA ASN A 508 3.84 -11.88 -13.08
C ASN A 508 3.79 -11.75 -11.54
N LEU A 509 4.11 -12.83 -10.82
CA LEU A 509 4.18 -12.81 -9.36
C LEU A 509 5.38 -12.01 -8.86
N LEU A 510 6.53 -12.14 -9.51
CA LEU A 510 7.71 -11.37 -9.17
C LEU A 510 7.55 -9.88 -9.51
N GLN A 511 6.85 -9.53 -10.59
CA GLN A 511 6.53 -8.15 -10.91
C GLN A 511 5.71 -7.50 -9.79
N GLN A 512 4.67 -8.17 -9.31
CA GLN A 512 3.90 -7.70 -8.13
C GLN A 512 4.80 -7.55 -6.90
N ALA A 513 5.64 -8.55 -6.60
CA ALA A 513 6.53 -8.48 -5.44
C ALA A 513 7.59 -7.36 -5.56
N ALA A 514 8.07 -7.09 -6.77
CA ALA A 514 9.01 -6.03 -7.08
C ALA A 514 8.36 -4.64 -6.99
N GLU A 515 7.11 -4.50 -7.45
CA GLU A 515 6.30 -3.29 -7.28
C GLU A 515 6.05 -2.96 -5.80
N ASP A 516 5.94 -3.98 -4.95
CA ASP A 516 5.87 -3.87 -3.48
C ASP A 516 7.24 -3.57 -2.82
N GLY A 517 8.31 -3.41 -3.60
CA GLY A 517 9.64 -3.00 -3.12
C GLY A 517 10.55 -4.15 -2.66
N LEU A 518 10.27 -5.41 -3.01
CA LEU A 518 11.14 -6.53 -2.66
C LEU A 518 12.34 -6.63 -3.62
N ALA A 519 13.53 -6.29 -3.13
CA ALA A 519 14.77 -6.34 -3.92
C ALA A 519 15.09 -7.76 -4.46
N ALA A 520 14.86 -8.80 -3.66
CA ALA A 520 15.00 -10.19 -4.09
C ALA A 520 14.12 -10.53 -5.30
N ALA A 521 12.92 -9.93 -5.42
CA ALA A 521 12.05 -10.16 -6.56
C ALA A 521 12.63 -9.56 -7.85
N HIS A 522 13.26 -8.38 -7.75
CA HIS A 522 14.01 -7.77 -8.86
C HIS A 522 15.19 -8.64 -9.30
N ASN A 523 15.99 -9.18 -8.38
CA ASN A 523 17.08 -10.10 -8.74
C ASN A 523 16.55 -11.36 -9.45
N ASN A 524 15.46 -11.94 -8.96
CA ASN A 524 14.84 -13.12 -9.57
C ASN A 524 14.24 -12.82 -10.96
N LEU A 525 13.66 -11.63 -11.18
CA LEU A 525 13.25 -11.18 -12.52
C LEU A 525 14.45 -11.02 -13.44
N GLY A 526 15.51 -10.37 -12.94
CA GLY A 526 16.77 -10.23 -13.66
C GLY A 526 17.29 -11.57 -14.15
N PHE A 527 17.27 -12.58 -13.28
CA PHE A 527 17.70 -13.93 -13.61
C PHE A 527 16.84 -14.60 -14.69
N LEU A 528 15.51 -14.51 -14.58
CA LEU A 528 14.60 -15.11 -15.56
C LEU A 528 14.68 -14.46 -16.95
N LEU A 529 15.01 -13.18 -16.99
CA LEU A 529 15.04 -12.38 -18.22
C LEU A 529 16.42 -12.33 -18.87
N ILE A 530 17.49 -12.74 -18.18
CA ILE A 530 18.86 -12.50 -18.63
C ILE A 530 19.17 -13.00 -20.05
N ASP A 531 18.60 -14.14 -20.43
CA ASP A 531 18.80 -14.75 -21.76
C ASP A 531 17.75 -14.31 -22.80
N THR A 532 16.59 -13.82 -22.35
CA THR A 532 15.44 -13.54 -23.23
C THR A 532 15.24 -12.04 -23.49
N ASP A 533 15.51 -11.22 -22.49
CA ASP A 533 15.43 -9.76 -22.50
C ASP A 533 16.50 -9.15 -21.57
N PRO A 534 17.79 -9.12 -22.00
CA PRO A 534 18.89 -8.64 -21.18
C PRO A 534 18.79 -7.14 -20.83
N GLU A 535 18.06 -6.35 -21.61
CA GLU A 535 17.79 -4.94 -21.29
C GLU A 535 16.87 -4.83 -20.08
N GLN A 536 15.79 -5.61 -20.04
CA GLN A 536 14.93 -5.68 -18.85
C GLN A 536 15.60 -6.35 -17.66
N ALA A 537 16.44 -7.36 -17.90
CA ALA A 537 17.23 -7.96 -16.83
C ALA A 537 18.13 -6.91 -16.16
N LEU A 538 18.84 -6.10 -16.95
CA LEU A 538 19.69 -5.03 -16.47
C LEU A 538 18.88 -3.98 -15.68
N TYR A 539 17.69 -3.62 -16.16
CA TYR A 539 16.78 -2.73 -15.44
C TYR A 539 16.48 -3.26 -14.03
N HIS A 540 16.06 -4.52 -13.92
CA HIS A 540 15.70 -5.11 -12.62
C HIS A 540 16.90 -5.25 -11.69
N TYR A 541 18.08 -5.65 -12.18
CA TYR A 541 19.28 -5.69 -11.34
C TYR A 541 19.69 -4.31 -10.82
N HIS A 542 19.50 -3.24 -11.59
CA HIS A 542 19.69 -1.88 -11.07
C HIS A 542 18.66 -1.48 -10.03
N GLN A 543 17.40 -1.88 -10.18
CA GLN A 543 16.39 -1.65 -9.14
C GLN A 543 16.76 -2.38 -7.84
N ALA A 544 17.25 -3.62 -7.91
CA ALA A 544 17.76 -4.33 -6.75
C ALA A 544 18.98 -3.64 -6.11
N GLU A 545 19.90 -3.08 -6.93
CA GLU A 545 21.02 -2.26 -6.43
C GLU A 545 20.52 -1.01 -5.69
N GLU A 546 19.52 -0.31 -6.22
CA GLU A 546 18.92 0.88 -5.61
C GLU A 546 18.23 0.56 -4.27
N LEU A 547 17.63 -0.63 -4.16
CA LEU A 547 17.00 -1.13 -2.93
C LEU A 547 18.01 -1.70 -1.91
N GLY A 548 19.30 -1.77 -2.26
CA GLY A 548 20.38 -2.16 -1.36
C GLY A 548 20.72 -3.65 -1.34
N GLU A 549 20.15 -4.46 -2.23
CA GLU A 549 20.49 -5.88 -2.41
C GLU A 549 20.94 -6.19 -3.87
N PRO A 550 22.05 -5.58 -4.33
CA PRO A 550 22.53 -5.78 -5.70
C PRO A 550 23.07 -7.18 -5.94
N ASP A 551 22.82 -7.70 -7.14
CA ASP A 551 23.62 -8.78 -7.73
C ASP A 551 24.74 -8.19 -8.61
N TYR A 552 25.89 -7.91 -7.99
CA TYR A 552 27.04 -7.32 -8.68
C TYR A 552 27.64 -8.24 -9.76
N GLY A 553 27.53 -9.55 -9.59
CA GLY A 553 28.01 -10.53 -10.56
C GLY A 553 27.20 -10.45 -11.85
N CYS A 554 25.87 -10.48 -11.76
CA CYS A 554 24.99 -10.36 -12.92
C CYS A 554 25.05 -8.98 -13.59
N LEU A 555 25.16 -7.88 -12.80
CA LEU A 555 25.41 -6.55 -13.36
C LEU A 555 26.72 -6.51 -14.14
N GLY A 556 27.81 -7.03 -13.57
CA GLY A 556 29.10 -7.11 -14.25
C GLY A 556 29.03 -7.90 -15.54
N TYR A 557 28.34 -9.04 -15.53
CA TYR A 557 28.15 -9.91 -16.68
C TYR A 557 27.39 -9.22 -17.83
N LEU A 558 26.26 -8.57 -17.53
CA LEU A 558 25.47 -7.88 -18.56
C LEU A 558 26.25 -6.73 -19.22
N TYR A 559 27.04 -5.97 -18.46
CA TYR A 559 27.92 -4.95 -19.02
C TYR A 559 29.09 -5.56 -19.82
N GLU A 560 29.61 -6.72 -19.42
CA GLU A 560 30.65 -7.42 -20.17
C GLU A 560 30.14 -7.88 -21.54
N GLU A 561 28.96 -8.51 -21.59
CA GLU A 561 28.32 -8.96 -22.83
C GLU A 561 27.99 -7.78 -23.77
N ASN A 562 27.64 -6.62 -23.21
CA ASN A 562 27.46 -5.39 -23.97
C ASN A 562 28.77 -4.71 -24.42
N GLY A 563 29.93 -5.22 -24.01
CA GLY A 563 31.25 -4.69 -24.34
C GLY A 563 31.69 -3.48 -23.51
N ASP A 564 30.94 -3.12 -22.47
CA ASP A 564 31.22 -2.01 -21.55
C ASP A 564 32.20 -2.43 -20.44
N PHE A 565 33.39 -2.90 -20.85
CA PHE A 565 34.34 -3.55 -19.94
C PHE A 565 34.79 -2.68 -18.75
N GLU A 566 34.84 -1.35 -18.88
CA GLU A 566 35.16 -0.48 -17.74
C GLU A 566 34.07 -0.51 -16.67
N ILE A 567 32.80 -0.60 -17.06
CA ILE A 567 31.65 -0.66 -16.15
C ILE A 567 31.56 -2.05 -15.55
N ALA A 568 31.69 -3.10 -16.37
CA ALA A 568 31.74 -4.49 -15.91
C ALA A 568 32.80 -4.68 -14.82
N LEU A 569 34.03 -4.18 -15.05
CA LEU A 569 35.10 -4.26 -14.07
C LEU A 569 34.81 -3.50 -12.77
N ARG A 570 34.04 -2.40 -12.83
CA ARG A 570 33.62 -1.69 -11.60
C ARG A 570 32.68 -2.54 -10.77
N TYR A 571 31.75 -3.27 -11.40
CA TYR A 571 30.85 -4.18 -10.71
C TYR A 571 31.58 -5.41 -10.15
N TYR A 572 32.45 -6.05 -10.94
CA TYR A 572 33.25 -7.17 -10.45
C TYR A 572 34.18 -6.81 -9.28
N ARG A 573 34.59 -5.54 -9.15
CA ARG A 573 35.34 -5.05 -7.96
C ARG A 573 34.49 -4.94 -6.70
N LYS A 574 33.17 -4.76 -6.84
CA LYS A 574 32.22 -4.74 -5.72
C LYS A 574 31.77 -6.16 -5.35
N ASP A 575 31.86 -7.11 -6.28
CA ASP A 575 31.56 -8.51 -6.04
C ASP A 575 32.68 -9.16 -5.21
N GLU A 576 32.40 -9.41 -3.94
CA GLU A 576 33.32 -10.02 -2.97
C GLU A 576 33.34 -11.57 -3.05
N SER A 577 32.59 -12.17 -3.97
CA SER A 577 32.58 -13.62 -4.18
C SER A 577 33.84 -14.14 -4.88
N GLU A 578 34.05 -15.45 -4.80
CA GLU A 578 35.08 -16.17 -5.55
C GLU A 578 34.91 -16.05 -7.07
N ILE A 579 33.67 -15.88 -7.54
CA ILE A 579 33.35 -15.63 -8.96
C ILE A 579 33.75 -14.21 -9.35
N GLY A 580 33.44 -13.21 -8.52
CA GLY A 580 33.89 -11.83 -8.70
C GLY A 580 35.40 -11.71 -8.80
N ALA A 581 36.13 -12.40 -7.91
CA ALA A 581 37.59 -12.50 -7.98
C ALA A 581 38.06 -13.16 -9.30
N PHE A 582 37.45 -14.27 -9.71
CA PHE A 582 37.79 -14.92 -10.97
C PHE A 582 37.59 -13.99 -12.18
N ASN A 583 36.48 -13.27 -12.24
CA ASN A 583 36.17 -12.33 -13.32
C ASN A 583 37.16 -11.16 -13.35
N GLN A 584 37.55 -10.61 -12.19
CA GLN A 584 38.64 -9.64 -12.12
C GLN A 584 39.96 -10.22 -12.67
N GLY A 585 40.27 -11.48 -12.35
CA GLY A 585 41.44 -12.19 -12.88
C GLY A 585 41.45 -12.23 -14.41
N ILE A 586 40.33 -12.62 -15.03
CA ILE A 586 40.15 -12.63 -16.49
C ILE A 586 40.38 -11.24 -17.09
N PHE A 587 39.79 -10.21 -16.50
CA PHE A 587 39.89 -8.84 -17.00
C PHE A 587 41.33 -8.32 -16.98
N HIS A 588 42.06 -8.59 -15.90
CA HIS A 588 43.47 -8.23 -15.79
C HIS A 588 44.38 -9.06 -16.72
N GLN A 589 44.09 -10.34 -16.93
CA GLN A 589 44.85 -11.21 -17.83
C GLN A 589 44.71 -10.76 -19.29
N ARG A 590 43.51 -10.33 -19.68
CA ARG A 590 43.18 -9.96 -21.05
C ARG A 590 43.32 -8.46 -21.33
N GLY A 591 43.37 -7.62 -20.29
CA GLY A 591 43.37 -6.17 -20.42
C GLY A 591 42.01 -5.60 -20.83
N LEU A 592 40.93 -6.14 -20.27
CA LEU A 592 39.56 -5.68 -20.51
C LEU A 592 39.21 -4.57 -19.51
N GLY A 593 38.84 -3.38 -20.00
CA GLY A 593 38.55 -2.22 -19.13
C GLY A 593 39.73 -1.75 -18.26
N THR A 594 40.93 -2.30 -18.48
CA THR A 594 42.16 -2.02 -17.75
C THR A 594 43.38 -2.42 -18.56
N ALA A 595 44.57 -1.96 -18.16
CA ALA A 595 45.81 -2.45 -18.77
C ALA A 595 46.05 -3.92 -18.38
N LYS A 596 46.56 -4.72 -19.33
CA LYS A 596 46.95 -6.11 -19.05
C LYS A 596 47.96 -6.15 -17.90
N ASP A 597 47.60 -6.86 -16.82
CA ASP A 597 48.41 -7.04 -15.61
C ASP A 597 48.31 -8.50 -15.14
N LEU A 598 49.26 -9.31 -15.61
CA LEU A 598 49.31 -10.73 -15.30
C LEU A 598 49.60 -11.00 -13.82
N LYS A 599 50.30 -10.09 -13.12
CA LYS A 599 50.60 -10.28 -11.71
C LYS A 599 49.34 -10.09 -10.86
N ALA A 600 48.55 -9.07 -11.18
CA ALA A 600 47.23 -8.88 -10.57
C ALA A 600 46.29 -10.06 -10.89
N ALA A 601 46.23 -10.49 -12.16
CA ALA A 601 45.43 -11.63 -12.59
C ALA A 601 45.74 -12.92 -11.81
N ILE A 602 47.04 -13.27 -11.67
CA ILE A 602 47.47 -14.42 -10.87
C ILE A 602 47.00 -14.29 -9.41
N GLY A 603 47.08 -13.09 -8.83
CA GLY A 603 46.59 -12.81 -7.49
C GLY A 603 45.10 -13.11 -7.34
N TYR A 604 44.28 -12.58 -8.26
CA TYR A 604 42.84 -12.78 -8.27
C TYR A 604 42.43 -14.24 -8.49
N PHE A 605 43.09 -14.97 -9.41
CA PHE A 605 42.80 -16.39 -9.60
C PHE A 605 43.13 -17.22 -8.36
N LYS A 606 44.18 -16.88 -7.61
CA LYS A 606 44.47 -17.51 -6.32
C LYS A 606 43.38 -17.22 -5.30
N THR A 607 42.93 -15.97 -5.19
CA THR A 607 41.78 -15.60 -4.34
C THR A 607 40.54 -16.41 -4.70
N ALA A 608 40.23 -16.57 -5.99
CA ALA A 608 39.10 -17.37 -6.46
C ALA A 608 39.23 -18.85 -6.05
N ILE A 609 40.42 -19.45 -6.22
CA ILE A 609 40.70 -20.84 -5.79
C ILE A 609 40.58 -20.98 -4.27
N ASP A 610 41.12 -20.03 -3.50
CA ASP A 610 41.05 -20.04 -2.03
C ASP A 610 39.59 -19.94 -1.55
N GLY A 611 38.73 -19.28 -2.32
CA GLY A 611 37.28 -19.24 -2.12
C GLY A 611 36.51 -20.45 -2.66
N GLY A 612 37.18 -21.42 -3.31
CA GLY A 612 36.59 -22.66 -3.81
C GLY A 612 36.23 -22.68 -5.29
N TYR A 613 36.61 -21.67 -6.07
CA TYR A 613 36.36 -21.63 -7.52
C TYR A 613 37.54 -22.18 -8.33
N ASP A 614 37.57 -23.51 -8.47
CA ASP A 614 38.69 -24.27 -9.06
C ASP A 614 39.00 -23.92 -10.53
N ARG A 615 38.08 -23.25 -11.25
CA ARG A 615 38.36 -22.77 -12.63
C ARG A 615 39.54 -21.82 -12.70
N GLY A 616 39.90 -21.15 -11.60
CA GLY A 616 41.13 -20.35 -11.52
C GLY A 616 42.39 -21.16 -11.85
N HIS A 617 42.41 -22.47 -11.60
CA HIS A 617 43.55 -23.34 -11.94
C HIS A 617 43.80 -23.42 -13.45
N ILE A 618 42.74 -23.44 -14.26
CA ILE A 618 42.85 -23.48 -15.73
C ILE A 618 43.54 -22.22 -16.24
N GLU A 619 43.14 -21.05 -15.76
CA GLU A 619 43.70 -19.79 -16.22
C GLU A 619 45.12 -19.55 -15.68
N LEU A 620 45.43 -19.99 -14.46
CA LEU A 620 46.81 -19.99 -13.98
C LEU A 620 47.71 -20.89 -14.84
N ALA A 621 47.25 -22.10 -15.19
CA ALA A 621 48.00 -22.98 -16.09
C ALA A 621 48.23 -22.34 -17.46
N ARG A 622 47.22 -21.66 -18.01
CA ARG A 622 47.32 -20.92 -19.28
C ARG A 622 48.39 -19.83 -19.21
N ILE A 623 48.41 -19.04 -18.13
CA ILE A 623 49.43 -18.00 -17.91
C ILE A 623 50.82 -18.64 -17.84
N TYR A 624 51.01 -19.66 -17.00
CA TYR A 624 52.31 -20.30 -16.79
C TYR A 624 52.83 -21.08 -18.01
N LEU A 625 52.00 -21.38 -19.01
CA LEU A 625 52.46 -22.02 -20.25
C LEU A 625 52.80 -21.05 -21.36
N PHE A 626 52.02 -19.97 -21.49
CA PHE A 626 52.01 -19.18 -22.72
C PHE A 626 52.40 -17.73 -22.55
N GLU A 627 52.34 -17.16 -21.35
CA GLU A 627 52.62 -15.74 -21.14
C GLU A 627 54.10 -15.49 -20.91
N GLU A 628 54.73 -14.78 -21.85
CA GLU A 628 56.15 -14.44 -21.81
C GLU A 628 56.50 -13.68 -20.51
N GLY A 629 57.58 -14.09 -19.86
CA GLY A 629 57.99 -13.55 -18.56
C GLY A 629 57.34 -14.21 -17.34
N PHE A 630 56.31 -15.04 -17.54
CA PHE A 630 55.67 -15.84 -16.49
C PHE A 630 55.70 -17.35 -16.76
N ILE A 631 56.39 -17.81 -17.81
CA ILE A 631 56.44 -19.24 -18.16
C ILE A 631 57.11 -20.06 -17.04
N ASP A 632 56.36 -21.02 -16.48
CA ASP A 632 56.81 -22.01 -15.49
C ASP A 632 56.05 -23.33 -15.71
N LYS A 633 56.71 -24.29 -16.35
CA LYS A 633 56.08 -25.58 -16.72
C LYS A 633 55.71 -26.44 -15.51
N ASP A 634 56.42 -26.31 -14.40
CA ASP A 634 56.14 -27.12 -13.21
C ASP A 634 54.90 -26.58 -12.49
N GLN A 635 54.77 -25.26 -12.39
CA GLN A 635 53.54 -24.60 -11.90
C GLN A 635 52.33 -24.92 -12.80
N ALA A 636 52.51 -24.84 -14.12
CA ALA A 636 51.45 -25.19 -15.05
C ALA A 636 50.95 -26.63 -14.87
N LYS A 637 51.86 -27.60 -14.76
CA LYS A 637 51.49 -29.01 -14.49
C LYS A 637 50.78 -29.19 -13.17
N ALA A 638 51.22 -28.49 -12.12
CA ALA A 638 50.59 -28.57 -10.80
C ALA A 638 49.14 -28.06 -10.85
N HIS A 639 48.89 -26.95 -11.54
CA HIS A 639 47.54 -26.40 -11.69
C HIS A 639 46.63 -27.25 -12.59
N ILE A 640 47.16 -27.85 -13.66
CA ILE A 640 46.39 -28.81 -14.49
C ILE A 640 45.97 -30.02 -13.66
N ALA A 641 46.89 -30.62 -12.90
CA ALA A 641 46.58 -31.76 -12.03
C ALA A 641 45.56 -31.39 -10.93
N ALA A 642 45.59 -30.15 -10.43
CA ALA A 642 44.60 -29.65 -9.48
C ALA A 642 43.21 -29.49 -10.13
N ALA A 643 43.13 -28.93 -11.33
CA ALA A 643 41.88 -28.81 -12.08
C ALA A 643 41.27 -30.19 -12.42
N GLU A 644 42.09 -31.17 -12.81
CA GLU A 644 41.65 -32.56 -13.03
C GLU A 644 41.10 -33.19 -11.75
N LYS A 645 41.77 -32.96 -10.61
CA LYS A 645 41.32 -33.45 -9.30
C LYS A 645 40.00 -32.81 -8.87
N ALA A 646 39.76 -31.55 -9.25
CA ALA A 646 38.49 -30.86 -9.06
C ALA A 646 37.40 -31.32 -10.05
N GLY A 647 37.72 -32.23 -10.98
CA GLY A 647 36.78 -32.76 -11.97
C GLY A 647 36.50 -31.82 -13.15
N LEU A 648 37.36 -30.83 -13.38
CA LEU A 648 37.24 -29.91 -14.51
C LEU A 648 37.77 -30.55 -15.80
N GLU A 649 37.11 -30.25 -16.91
CA GLU A 649 37.61 -30.60 -18.25
C GLU A 649 38.83 -29.73 -18.60
N ILE A 650 39.93 -30.36 -19.01
CA ILE A 650 41.17 -29.66 -19.36
C ILE A 650 41.13 -29.26 -20.84
N PRO A 651 41.21 -27.95 -21.15
CA PRO A 651 41.29 -27.48 -22.53
C PRO A 651 42.44 -28.12 -23.31
N GLY A 652 42.19 -28.49 -24.57
CA GLY A 652 43.13 -29.25 -25.39
C GLY A 652 44.50 -28.57 -25.57
N GLU A 653 44.54 -27.24 -25.54
CA GLU A 653 45.76 -26.46 -25.60
C GLU A 653 46.64 -26.60 -24.34
N LEU A 654 46.09 -27.03 -23.21
CA LEU A 654 46.81 -27.23 -21.95
C LEU A 654 47.29 -28.68 -21.77
N LEU A 655 46.90 -29.60 -22.66
CA LEU A 655 47.38 -30.98 -22.64
C LEU A 655 48.86 -31.02 -23.07
N MET A 656 49.74 -31.19 -22.08
CA MET A 656 51.20 -31.20 -22.23
C MET A 656 51.80 -32.58 -22.49
#